data_AF-A0A6P6G4F3-F1
#
_entry.id   AF-A0A6P6G4F3-F1
#
_cell.length_a   1.000
_cell.length_b   1.000
_cell.length_c   1.000
_cell.angle_alpha   90.00
_cell.angle_beta   90.00
_cell.angle_gamma   90.00
#
_symmetry.space_group_name_H-M   'P 1'
#
loop_
_entity.id
_entity.type
_entity.pdbx_description
1 polymer ?
#
loop_
_entity_poly.entity_id
_entity_poly.type
_entity_poly.pdbx_seq_one_letter_code
_entity_poly.pdbx_strand_id
1 'polypeptide(L)'
;MIKEEAKNLQDVIDILHSKHKDYADQIQTYVSSHSMDQSEIKRLSGELDDSMAELEECRRKLISLKMQKDVASGIHTPPSGALNGNLSPEKSAERTISLRDLKNSIEETKMLAANRLSEVQDAHEENRILSEQLQELQNELNDDKYVHASRLYTMRNDQLQYWNAEVEQYRGLTDALQVDRSLVIRRDKELNAKIESADMTRNSIDNAESRIEELQLQLQKCIIEKNDLEIKMEEAVQDSGRKDIKAEFRVMASSLSKEMEMMEAQLKQWQETAHETLSLRDEAQSLKALLSSKTNEQKSLALKCDEQMIEIESLKALIEKLQKEKLELQIFLDMHGQETYDKRDLMEIKESECRARSQAEVLKNALDEHSLELRVKAAKEAEAACQQRLSVAEAEIADLTAKLDASQRDVLELTEAIRIKDREAEAYISEIETIGQAYEDMQTQNQHLLQQVTERDDYNIKLVSESVKTKQAQSFLHSEKQALVKQLQLVSASVESLRMRIFHGEEQMKALLTEAIKSSEEGRHLDVNLETAKWELADAEKELKWLKSAVSSSEKEYDQIQQDIADIQIELESERNSRKNLEEELKELNMKVAEMSSETGEAALQKLQDEIKFCKSILQCLVCRDRPKEVVISKCYHLFCNHCIQKNLEIRHRKCPACGTAFGQNDIRFVKI
;
A
#
# COMPACT_ATOMS: atom_id res chain seq x y z
N MET A 1 3.24 5.00 4.07
CA MET A 1 1.90 4.47 4.43
C MET A 1 1.32 3.65 3.28
N ILE A 2 0.78 4.24 2.22
CA ILE A 2 0.05 3.49 1.17
C ILE A 2 0.88 2.37 0.50
N LYS A 3 2.19 2.55 0.26
CA LYS A 3 3.07 1.50 -0.29
C LYS A 3 3.36 0.36 0.69
N GLU A 4 3.39 0.65 1.98
CA GLU A 4 3.66 -0.33 3.03
C GLU A 4 2.39 -1.11 3.36
N GLU A 5 1.23 -0.45 3.30
CA GLU A 5 -0.09 -1.10 3.32
C GLU A 5 -0.33 -1.96 2.07
N ALA A 6 0.04 -1.49 0.87
CA ALA A 6 -0.09 -2.28 -0.35
C ALA A 6 0.85 -3.50 -0.38
N LYS A 7 2.06 -3.36 0.18
CA LYS A 7 2.99 -4.49 0.32
C LYS A 7 2.50 -5.48 1.38
N ASN A 8 2.02 -4.98 2.52
CA ASN A 8 1.40 -5.84 3.52
C ASN A 8 0.16 -6.56 2.96
N LEU A 9 -0.67 -5.89 2.15
CA LEU A 9 -1.81 -6.52 1.48
C LEU A 9 -1.36 -7.57 0.45
N GLN A 10 -0.32 -7.31 -0.33
CA GLN A 10 0.23 -8.28 -1.27
C GLN A 10 0.82 -9.50 -0.56
N ASP A 11 1.60 -9.28 0.51
CA ASP A 11 2.18 -10.34 1.33
C ASP A 11 1.06 -11.17 1.99
N VAL A 12 -0.02 -10.54 2.46
CA VAL A 12 -1.21 -11.23 2.99
C VAL A 12 -1.92 -12.05 1.89
N ILE A 13 -2.06 -11.51 0.67
CA ILE A 13 -2.67 -12.22 -0.46
C ILE A 13 -1.80 -13.42 -0.88
N ASP A 14 -0.48 -13.28 -0.91
CA ASP A 14 0.44 -14.35 -1.30
C ASP A 14 0.49 -15.46 -0.24
N ILE A 15 0.42 -15.09 1.05
CA ILE A 15 0.26 -16.04 2.15
C ILE A 15 -1.10 -16.75 2.04
N LEU A 16 -2.19 -16.03 1.74
CA LEU A 16 -3.51 -16.63 1.54
C LEU A 16 -3.55 -17.58 0.34
N HIS A 17 -2.90 -17.23 -0.78
CA HIS A 17 -2.79 -18.11 -1.93
C HIS A 17 -1.95 -19.36 -1.66
N SER A 18 -0.83 -19.24 -0.94
CA SER A 18 -0.05 -20.42 -0.52
C SER A 18 -0.88 -21.32 0.38
N LYS A 19 -1.57 -20.76 1.38
CA LYS A 19 -2.45 -21.56 2.25
C LYS A 19 -3.59 -22.21 1.49
N HIS A 20 -4.18 -21.50 0.53
CA HIS A 20 -5.25 -22.06 -0.30
C HIS A 20 -4.74 -23.22 -1.18
N LYS A 21 -3.52 -23.11 -1.70
CA LYS A 21 -2.87 -24.19 -2.45
C LYS A 21 -2.53 -25.38 -1.55
N ASP A 22 -1.96 -25.14 -0.37
CA ASP A 22 -1.65 -26.20 0.59
C ASP A 22 -2.93 -26.93 1.02
N TYR A 23 -4.03 -26.21 1.29
CA TYR A 23 -5.31 -26.84 1.59
C TYR A 23 -5.89 -27.60 0.40
N ALA A 24 -5.74 -27.10 -0.84
CA ALA A 24 -6.18 -27.83 -2.02
C ALA A 24 -5.38 -29.13 -2.21
N ASP A 25 -4.07 -29.10 -2.00
CA ASP A 25 -3.19 -30.25 -2.10
C ASP A 25 -3.48 -31.26 -0.96
N GLN A 26 -3.77 -30.79 0.26
CA GLN A 26 -4.21 -31.63 1.38
C GLN A 26 -5.58 -32.27 1.12
N ILE A 27 -6.54 -31.52 0.58
CA ILE A 27 -7.86 -32.04 0.22
C ILE A 27 -7.72 -33.10 -0.88
N GLN A 28 -6.89 -32.85 -1.90
CA GLN A 28 -6.65 -33.80 -2.98
C GLN A 28 -5.99 -35.09 -2.44
N THR A 29 -5.00 -34.95 -1.57
CA THR A 29 -4.33 -36.09 -0.91
C THR A 29 -5.32 -36.88 -0.06
N TYR A 30 -6.18 -36.20 0.70
CA TYR A 30 -7.23 -36.84 1.50
C TYR A 30 -8.22 -37.61 0.61
N VAL A 31 -8.70 -37.00 -0.48
CA VAL A 31 -9.60 -37.64 -1.45
C VAL A 31 -8.96 -38.89 -2.08
N SER A 32 -7.68 -38.81 -2.46
CA SER A 32 -6.92 -39.95 -2.98
C SER A 32 -6.78 -41.07 -1.94
N SER A 33 -6.43 -40.72 -0.69
CA SER A 33 -6.31 -41.71 0.40
C SER A 33 -7.66 -42.38 0.71
N HIS A 34 -8.74 -41.60 0.77
CA HIS A 34 -10.09 -42.10 1.01
C HIS A 34 -10.54 -43.05 -0.10
N SER A 35 -10.21 -42.74 -1.37
CA SER A 35 -10.48 -43.64 -2.51
C SER A 35 -9.73 -44.96 -2.41
N MET A 36 -8.46 -44.91 -1.98
CA MET A 36 -7.65 -46.10 -1.73
C MET A 36 -8.23 -46.94 -0.59
N ASP A 37 -8.53 -46.32 0.55
CA ASP A 37 -9.13 -46.98 1.70
C ASP A 37 -10.49 -47.60 1.35
N GLN A 38 -11.32 -46.90 0.56
CA GLN A 38 -12.61 -47.41 0.12
C GLN A 38 -12.47 -48.62 -0.82
N SER A 39 -11.41 -48.65 -1.64
CA SER A 39 -11.10 -49.80 -2.50
C SER A 39 -10.59 -50.98 -1.68
N GLU A 40 -9.78 -50.73 -0.67
CA GLU A 40 -9.25 -51.75 0.24
C GLU A 40 -10.36 -52.34 1.14
N ILE A 41 -11.29 -51.51 1.62
CA ILE A 41 -12.48 -51.98 2.36
C ILE A 41 -13.34 -52.90 1.48
N LYS A 42 -13.53 -52.58 0.19
CA LYS A 42 -14.25 -53.45 -0.74
C LYS A 42 -13.53 -54.78 -0.95
N ARG A 43 -12.20 -54.77 -1.08
CA ARG A 43 -11.38 -55.97 -1.21
C ARG A 43 -11.52 -56.87 0.03
N LEU A 44 -11.32 -56.29 1.22
CA LEU A 44 -11.43 -57.00 2.49
C LEU A 44 -12.85 -57.52 2.76
N SER A 45 -13.89 -56.78 2.34
CA SER A 45 -15.27 -57.27 2.42
C SER A 45 -15.49 -58.50 1.55
N GLY A 46 -14.93 -58.53 0.33
CA GLY A 46 -14.99 -59.70 -0.54
C GLY A 46 -14.25 -60.90 0.07
N GLU A 47 -13.04 -60.69 0.59
CA GLU A 47 -12.27 -61.76 1.26
C GLU A 47 -12.96 -62.30 2.51
N LEU A 48 -13.68 -61.44 3.24
CA LEU A 48 -14.48 -61.84 4.39
C LEU A 48 -15.68 -62.68 3.96
N ASP A 49 -16.40 -62.28 2.90
CA ASP A 49 -17.53 -63.04 2.37
C ASP A 49 -17.09 -64.42 1.87
N ASP A 50 -15.95 -64.51 1.19
CA ASP A 50 -15.35 -65.77 0.75
C ASP A 50 -14.98 -66.65 1.96
N SER A 51 -14.33 -66.08 2.96
CA SER A 51 -13.98 -66.79 4.21
C SER A 51 -15.22 -67.25 4.98
N MET A 52 -16.29 -66.47 4.99
CA MET A 52 -17.57 -66.86 5.60
C MET A 52 -18.24 -67.99 4.82
N ALA A 53 -18.18 -67.98 3.49
CA ALA A 53 -18.69 -69.07 2.65
C ALA A 53 -17.93 -70.37 2.91
N GLU A 54 -16.60 -70.30 3.01
CA GLU A 54 -15.75 -71.45 3.39
C GLU A 54 -16.07 -71.96 4.80
N LEU A 55 -16.29 -71.05 5.76
CA LEU A 55 -16.69 -71.41 7.13
C LEU A 55 -18.07 -72.09 7.15
N GLU A 56 -19.03 -71.59 6.38
CA GLU A 56 -20.34 -72.23 6.24
C GLU A 56 -20.22 -73.60 5.61
N GLU A 57 -19.37 -73.76 4.61
CA GLU A 57 -19.12 -75.06 4.00
C GLU A 57 -18.47 -76.03 5.00
N CYS A 58 -17.49 -75.58 5.77
CA CYS A 58 -16.90 -76.34 6.86
C CYS A 58 -17.94 -76.72 7.93
N ARG A 59 -18.85 -75.80 8.29
CA ARG A 59 -19.97 -76.10 9.21
C ARG A 59 -20.92 -77.14 8.63
N ARG A 60 -21.27 -77.07 7.35
CA ARG A 60 -22.11 -78.08 6.66
C ARG A 60 -21.40 -79.45 6.65
N LYS A 61 -20.10 -79.49 6.36
CA LYS A 61 -19.27 -80.71 6.45
C LYS A 61 -19.27 -81.28 7.86
N LEU A 62 -19.12 -80.43 8.88
CA LEU A 62 -19.11 -80.84 10.28
C LEU A 62 -20.48 -81.34 10.76
N ILE A 63 -21.58 -80.75 10.28
CA ILE A 63 -22.95 -81.26 10.52
C ILE A 63 -23.13 -82.63 9.85
N SER A 64 -22.69 -82.82 8.61
CA SER A 64 -22.72 -84.13 7.94
C SER A 64 -21.91 -85.18 8.70
N LEU A 65 -20.70 -84.83 9.17
CA LEU A 65 -19.88 -85.71 10.00
C LEU A 65 -20.54 -86.01 11.35
N LYS A 66 -21.23 -85.04 11.95
CA LYS A 66 -21.99 -85.24 13.20
C LYS A 66 -23.23 -86.12 12.98
N MET A 67 -23.95 -85.97 11.86
CA MET A 67 -25.05 -86.88 11.50
C MET A 67 -24.54 -88.30 11.22
N GLN A 68 -23.36 -88.46 10.59
CA GLN A 68 -22.72 -89.77 10.43
C GLN A 68 -22.26 -90.36 11.77
N LYS A 69 -21.76 -89.52 12.69
CA LYS A 69 -21.42 -89.92 14.06
C LYS A 69 -22.64 -90.32 14.87
N ASP A 70 -23.76 -89.59 14.76
CA ASP A 70 -25.01 -89.90 15.47
C ASP A 70 -25.68 -91.18 14.91
N VAL A 71 -25.53 -91.45 13.61
CA VAL A 71 -25.91 -92.72 12.97
C VAL A 71 -24.97 -93.88 13.37
N ALA A 72 -23.68 -93.60 13.62
CA ALA A 72 -22.72 -94.59 14.10
C ALA A 72 -22.77 -94.81 15.64
N SER A 73 -23.22 -93.82 16.42
CA SER A 73 -23.38 -93.93 17.89
C SER A 73 -24.74 -94.51 18.31
N GLY A 74 -25.68 -94.70 17.37
CA GLY A 74 -26.94 -95.41 17.59
C GLY A 74 -26.79 -96.94 17.65
N ILE A 75 -25.59 -97.49 17.43
CA ILE A 75 -25.33 -98.93 17.43
C ILE A 75 -24.27 -99.25 18.49
N HIS A 76 -24.78 -99.73 19.63
CA HIS A 76 -24.12 -100.42 20.74
C HIS A 76 -23.18 -99.63 21.68
N THR A 77 -23.69 -99.38 22.89
CA THR A 77 -23.04 -99.89 24.12
C THR A 77 -24.09 -100.20 25.21
N PRO A 78 -24.15 -101.45 25.72
CA PRO A 78 -25.10 -101.85 26.76
C PRO A 78 -24.67 -101.44 28.19
N PRO A 79 -25.60 -101.30 29.15
CA PRO A 79 -25.33 -100.86 30.52
C PRO A 79 -25.01 -102.03 31.47
N SER A 80 -24.13 -101.80 32.45
CA SER A 80 -23.97 -102.62 33.67
C SER A 80 -23.31 -101.75 34.75
N GLY A 81 -23.81 -101.63 35.98
CA GLY A 81 -25.02 -102.20 36.60
C GLY A 81 -25.08 -101.80 38.09
N ALA A 82 -26.22 -102.03 38.75
CA ALA A 82 -26.32 -102.44 40.17
C ALA A 82 -27.78 -102.69 40.60
N LEU A 83 -28.05 -103.96 40.94
CA LEU A 83 -28.85 -104.47 42.08
C LEU A 83 -30.41 -104.42 42.09
N ASN A 84 -30.94 -105.65 41.97
CA ASN A 84 -32.04 -106.31 42.71
C ASN A 84 -33.51 -105.90 42.54
N GLY A 85 -34.35 -106.88 42.12
CA GLY A 85 -35.80 -106.88 42.35
C GLY A 85 -36.66 -107.82 41.47
N ASN A 86 -36.59 -109.14 41.71
CA ASN A 86 -37.66 -110.17 41.67
C ASN A 86 -38.86 -110.18 40.66
N LEU A 87 -39.04 -111.37 40.03
CA LEU A 87 -40.28 -112.10 39.58
C LEU A 87 -40.75 -112.09 38.08
N SER A 88 -40.38 -113.16 37.33
CA SER A 88 -41.11 -114.08 36.38
C SER A 88 -42.35 -113.69 35.54
N PRO A 89 -42.73 -114.44 34.46
CA PRO A 89 -41.98 -115.20 33.42
C PRO A 89 -42.55 -115.04 31.96
N GLU A 90 -41.98 -115.79 30.98
CA GLU A 90 -42.34 -116.01 29.54
C GLU A 90 -41.59 -115.13 28.52
N LYS A 91 -41.00 -115.60 27.40
CA LYS A 91 -41.02 -116.88 26.67
C LYS A 91 -39.73 -117.01 25.82
N SER A 92 -39.41 -118.27 25.49
CA SER A 92 -38.28 -118.83 24.72
C SER A 92 -37.90 -118.20 23.38
N ALA A 93 -36.59 -118.19 23.06
CA ALA A 93 -36.04 -118.87 21.88
C ALA A 93 -34.49 -118.92 21.94
N GLU A 94 -33.94 -120.13 21.81
CA GLU A 94 -32.52 -120.45 21.69
C GLU A 94 -31.87 -119.79 20.46
N ARG A 95 -30.59 -119.41 20.58
CA ARG A 95 -29.60 -119.70 19.53
C ARG A 95 -28.19 -119.77 20.10
N THR A 96 -27.64 -120.97 20.05
CA THR A 96 -26.26 -121.36 20.35
C THR A 96 -25.29 -120.59 19.44
N ILE A 97 -24.53 -119.64 20.01
CA ILE A 97 -23.43 -118.95 19.31
C ILE A 97 -22.22 -119.90 19.30
N SER A 98 -21.69 -120.20 18.11
CA SER A 98 -20.49 -121.04 17.96
C SER A 98 -19.25 -120.33 18.49
N LEU A 99 -18.34 -121.06 19.14
CA LEU A 99 -17.06 -120.57 19.66
C LEU A 99 -16.21 -119.86 18.58
N ARG A 100 -16.42 -120.20 17.30
CA ARG A 100 -15.78 -119.57 16.14
C ARG A 100 -16.30 -118.15 15.88
N ASP A 101 -17.60 -117.92 16.03
CA ASP A 101 -18.22 -116.60 15.78
C ASP A 101 -17.84 -115.61 16.88
N LEU A 102 -17.72 -116.10 18.12
CA LEU A 102 -17.18 -115.34 19.26
C LEU A 102 -15.70 -114.96 19.03
N LYS A 103 -14.88 -115.88 18.50
CA LYS A 103 -13.48 -115.60 18.16
C LYS A 103 -13.35 -114.56 17.05
N ASN A 104 -14.17 -114.65 16.01
CA ASN A 104 -14.16 -113.68 14.91
C ASN A 104 -14.62 -112.29 15.39
N SER A 105 -15.67 -112.22 16.22
CA SER A 105 -16.14 -110.96 16.82
C SER A 105 -15.09 -110.33 17.73
N ILE A 106 -14.32 -111.13 18.49
CA ILE A 106 -13.19 -110.64 19.28
C ILE A 106 -12.07 -110.09 18.38
N GLU A 107 -11.82 -110.71 17.23
CA GLU A 107 -10.78 -110.23 16.31
C GLU A 107 -11.20 -108.96 15.56
N GLU A 108 -12.46 -108.87 15.13
CA GLU A 108 -13.04 -107.64 14.55
C GLU A 108 -13.04 -106.48 15.54
N THR A 109 -13.38 -106.72 16.81
CA THR A 109 -13.33 -105.69 17.85
C THR A 109 -11.90 -105.26 18.18
N LYS A 110 -10.92 -106.16 18.12
CA LYS A 110 -9.49 -105.80 18.22
C LYS A 110 -9.02 -104.95 17.05
N MET A 111 -9.38 -105.31 15.83
CA MET A 111 -9.04 -104.52 14.64
C MET A 111 -9.70 -103.14 14.67
N LEU A 112 -10.97 -103.05 15.08
CA LEU A 112 -11.66 -101.78 15.26
C LEU A 112 -11.03 -100.92 16.37
N ALA A 113 -10.60 -101.55 17.47
CA ALA A 113 -9.89 -100.87 18.55
C ALA A 113 -8.50 -100.37 18.09
N ALA A 114 -7.79 -101.15 17.27
CA ALA A 114 -6.51 -100.75 16.69
C ALA A 114 -6.66 -99.58 15.71
N ASN A 115 -7.67 -99.61 14.84
CA ASN A 115 -7.98 -98.50 13.93
C ASN A 115 -8.36 -97.23 14.69
N ARG A 116 -9.24 -97.33 15.70
CA ARG A 116 -9.60 -96.19 16.56
C ARG A 116 -8.40 -95.65 17.33
N LEU A 117 -7.47 -96.51 17.75
CA LEU A 117 -6.23 -96.09 18.38
C LEU A 117 -5.34 -95.32 17.40
N SER A 118 -5.23 -95.77 16.15
CA SER A 118 -4.52 -95.06 15.08
C SER A 118 -5.14 -93.70 14.80
N GLU A 119 -6.46 -93.62 14.63
CA GLU A 119 -7.17 -92.35 14.41
C GLU A 119 -6.97 -91.35 15.56
N VAL A 120 -6.95 -91.84 16.80
CA VAL A 120 -6.67 -91.00 17.97
C VAL A 120 -5.21 -90.55 17.98
N GLN A 121 -4.26 -91.42 17.60
CA GLN A 121 -2.85 -91.05 17.49
C GLN A 121 -2.62 -89.99 16.42
N ASP A 122 -3.23 -90.15 15.24
CA ASP A 122 -3.15 -89.19 14.14
C ASP A 122 -3.76 -87.83 14.55
N ALA A 123 -4.94 -87.82 15.19
CA ALA A 123 -5.56 -86.60 15.71
C ALA A 123 -4.76 -85.94 16.85
N HIS A 124 -4.01 -86.73 17.62
CA HIS A 124 -3.13 -86.22 18.68
C HIS A 124 -1.89 -85.54 18.09
N GLU A 125 -1.37 -86.09 17.00
CA GLU A 125 -0.24 -85.53 16.26
C GLU A 125 -0.64 -84.24 15.53
N GLU A 126 -1.80 -84.20 14.87
CA GLU A 126 -2.34 -82.96 14.30
C GLU A 126 -2.55 -81.87 15.35
N ASN A 127 -3.09 -82.21 16.52
CA ASN A 127 -3.23 -81.26 17.63
C ASN A 127 -1.88 -80.76 18.14
N ARG A 128 -0.86 -81.62 18.18
CA ARG A 128 0.50 -81.24 18.57
C ARG A 128 1.07 -80.22 17.60
N ILE A 129 0.95 -80.46 16.30
CA ILE A 129 1.41 -79.54 15.24
C ILE A 129 0.67 -78.20 15.33
N LEU A 130 -0.66 -78.20 15.47
CA LEU A 130 -1.45 -76.97 15.61
C LEU A 130 -1.08 -76.18 16.88
N SER A 131 -0.77 -76.88 17.98
CA SER A 131 -0.33 -76.23 19.23
C SER A 131 1.06 -75.61 19.09
N GLU A 132 1.98 -76.25 18.37
CA GLU A 132 3.30 -75.70 18.06
C GLU A 132 3.19 -74.45 17.18
N GLN A 133 2.35 -74.49 16.14
CA GLN A 133 2.07 -73.33 15.28
C GLN A 133 1.44 -72.16 16.06
N LEU A 134 0.49 -72.45 16.96
CA LEU A 134 -0.10 -71.42 17.84
C LEU A 134 0.96 -70.80 18.76
N GLN A 135 1.86 -71.61 19.30
CA GLN A 135 2.93 -71.13 20.17
C GLN A 135 3.94 -70.26 19.40
N GLU A 136 4.28 -70.61 18.17
CA GLU A 136 5.12 -69.78 17.29
C GLU A 136 4.46 -68.43 17.01
N LEU A 137 3.20 -68.43 16.59
CA LEU A 137 2.44 -67.19 16.35
C LEU A 137 2.33 -66.32 17.62
N GLN A 138 2.17 -66.94 18.78
CA GLN A 138 2.09 -66.22 20.06
C GLN A 138 3.44 -65.65 20.48
N ASN A 139 4.54 -66.32 20.15
CA ASN A 139 5.89 -65.81 20.36
C ASN A 139 6.21 -64.64 19.41
N GLU A 140 5.77 -64.72 18.15
CA GLU A 140 5.89 -63.62 17.18
C GLU A 140 5.09 -62.38 17.60
N LEU A 141 3.88 -62.56 18.12
CA LEU A 141 3.04 -61.45 18.58
C LEU A 141 3.60 -60.76 19.85
N ASN A 142 4.28 -61.52 20.71
CA ASN A 142 4.90 -61.00 21.94
C ASN A 142 6.31 -60.43 21.72
N ASP A 143 6.92 -60.62 20.56
CA ASP A 143 8.18 -59.97 20.21
C ASP A 143 7.91 -58.55 19.71
N ASP A 144 8.19 -57.56 20.57
CA ASP A 144 8.10 -56.15 20.22
C ASP A 144 8.84 -55.82 18.92
N LYS A 145 9.97 -56.48 18.62
CA LYS A 145 10.69 -56.21 17.36
C LYS A 145 9.87 -56.60 16.14
N TYR A 146 9.10 -57.68 16.23
CA TYR A 146 8.24 -58.12 15.14
C TYR A 146 7.04 -57.19 14.97
N VAL A 147 6.46 -56.72 16.09
CA VAL A 147 5.38 -55.71 16.07
C VAL A 147 5.83 -54.39 15.45
N HIS A 148 7.01 -53.89 15.84
CA HIS A 148 7.58 -52.64 15.31
C HIS A 148 8.05 -52.77 13.85
N ALA A 149 8.44 -53.98 13.43
CA ALA A 149 8.76 -54.29 12.03
C ALA A 149 7.51 -54.58 11.19
N SER A 150 6.34 -54.78 11.82
CA SER A 150 5.10 -55.04 11.08
C SER A 150 4.70 -53.83 10.25
N ARG A 151 4.19 -54.11 9.06
CA ARG A 151 3.74 -53.08 8.10
C ARG A 151 2.73 -52.10 8.71
N LEU A 152 1.83 -52.57 9.57
CA LEU A 152 0.81 -51.74 10.21
C LEU A 152 1.43 -50.73 11.18
N TYR A 153 2.40 -51.16 12.00
CA TYR A 153 3.09 -50.27 12.92
C TYR A 153 3.91 -49.22 12.17
N THR A 154 4.70 -49.63 11.17
CA THR A 154 5.50 -48.72 10.35
C THR A 154 4.62 -47.67 9.68
N MET A 155 3.52 -48.07 9.05
CA MET A 155 2.58 -47.13 8.43
C MET A 155 2.00 -46.12 9.42
N ARG A 156 1.68 -46.57 10.66
CA ARG A 156 1.14 -45.68 11.69
C ARG A 156 2.20 -44.76 12.29
N ASN A 157 3.43 -45.24 12.42
CA ASN A 157 4.58 -44.46 12.85
C ASN A 157 4.96 -43.40 11.80
N ASP A 158 4.92 -43.75 10.51
CA ASP A 158 5.16 -42.80 9.42
C ASP A 158 4.09 -41.68 9.41
N GLN A 159 2.82 -42.04 9.62
CA GLN A 159 1.75 -41.06 9.80
C GLN A 159 1.98 -40.17 11.03
N LEU A 160 2.42 -40.73 12.16
CA LEU A 160 2.75 -39.95 13.35
C LEU A 160 3.89 -38.97 13.09
N GLN A 161 4.94 -39.41 12.38
CA GLN A 161 6.07 -38.56 12.01
C GLN A 161 5.65 -37.44 11.07
N TYR A 162 4.77 -37.73 10.10
CA TYR A 162 4.18 -36.73 9.23
C TYR A 162 3.43 -35.64 10.03
N TRP A 163 2.52 -36.05 10.92
CA TRP A 163 1.76 -35.10 11.74
C TRP A 163 2.66 -34.29 12.68
N ASN A 164 3.71 -34.91 13.25
CA ASN A 164 4.68 -34.20 14.06
C ASN A 164 5.45 -33.15 13.24
N ALA A 165 5.85 -33.47 12.02
CA ALA A 165 6.51 -32.52 11.13
C ALA A 165 5.58 -31.35 10.75
N GLU A 166 4.30 -31.63 10.51
CA GLU A 166 3.30 -30.62 10.20
C GLU A 166 3.03 -29.69 11.40
N VAL A 167 2.94 -30.24 12.62
CA VAL A 167 2.83 -29.46 13.86
C VAL A 167 4.03 -28.54 14.06
N GLU A 168 5.25 -29.00 13.80
CA GLU A 168 6.44 -28.16 13.91
C GLU A 168 6.49 -27.06 12.84
N GLN A 169 6.00 -27.33 11.61
CA GLN A 169 5.82 -26.28 10.61
C GLN A 169 4.82 -25.20 11.07
N TYR A 170 3.66 -25.60 11.58
CA TYR A 170 2.68 -24.65 12.09
C TYR A 170 3.18 -23.88 13.32
N ARG A 171 3.99 -24.51 14.18
CA ARG A 171 4.66 -23.83 15.29
C ARG A 171 5.59 -22.74 14.78
N GLY A 172 6.46 -23.06 13.81
CA GLY A 172 7.34 -22.08 13.19
C GLY A 172 6.62 -20.90 12.53
N LEU A 173 5.51 -21.17 11.83
CA LEU A 173 4.64 -20.13 11.27
C LEU A 173 4.02 -19.25 12.36
N THR A 174 3.57 -19.86 13.46
CA THR A 174 2.97 -19.13 14.58
C THR A 174 3.99 -18.24 15.27
N ASP A 175 5.21 -18.74 15.49
CA ASP A 175 6.31 -17.96 16.08
C ASP A 175 6.72 -16.79 15.17
N ALA A 176 6.78 -17.00 13.85
CA ALA A 176 7.02 -15.92 12.89
C ALA A 176 5.92 -14.85 12.96
N LEU A 177 4.64 -15.25 12.95
CA LEU A 177 3.50 -14.34 13.08
C LEU A 177 3.49 -13.61 14.44
N GLN A 178 3.95 -14.24 15.52
CA GLN A 178 4.09 -13.62 16.83
C GLN A 178 5.13 -12.48 16.80
N VAL A 179 6.26 -12.70 16.12
CA VAL A 179 7.30 -11.68 15.92
C VAL A 179 6.76 -10.54 15.05
N ASP A 180 6.09 -10.84 13.94
CA ASP A 180 5.49 -9.84 13.06
C ASP A 180 4.45 -9.00 13.79
N ARG A 181 3.59 -9.63 14.61
CA ARG A 181 2.63 -8.91 15.46
C ARG A 181 3.34 -7.93 16.40
N SER A 182 4.46 -8.33 17.00
CA SER A 182 5.23 -7.45 17.89
C SER A 182 5.85 -6.26 17.15
N LEU A 183 6.29 -6.46 15.91
CA LEU A 183 6.80 -5.42 15.02
C LEU A 183 5.70 -4.43 14.65
N VAL A 184 4.52 -4.93 14.25
CA VAL A 184 3.35 -4.11 13.90
C VAL A 184 2.90 -3.28 15.11
N ILE A 185 2.81 -3.87 16.31
CA ILE A 185 2.44 -3.12 17.54
C ILE A 185 3.44 -2.00 17.83
N ARG A 186 4.74 -2.24 17.63
CA ARG A 186 5.76 -1.20 17.82
C ARG A 186 5.60 -0.08 16.80
N ARG A 187 5.38 -0.43 15.53
CA ARG A 187 5.15 0.52 14.44
C ARG A 187 3.92 1.37 14.67
N ASP A 188 2.83 0.76 15.15
CA ASP A 188 1.60 1.45 15.52
C ASP A 188 1.83 2.46 16.65
N LYS A 189 2.56 2.07 17.71
CA LYS A 189 2.94 2.99 18.79
C LYS A 189 3.81 4.16 18.30
N GLU A 190 4.76 3.91 17.42
CA GLU A 190 5.58 4.97 16.81
C GLU A 190 4.74 5.93 15.95
N LEU A 191 3.78 5.41 15.19
CA LEU A 191 2.88 6.23 14.38
C LEU A 191 1.95 7.05 15.26
N ASN A 192 1.38 6.47 16.32
CA ASN A 192 0.54 7.20 17.28
C ASN A 192 1.31 8.34 17.96
N ALA A 193 2.55 8.10 18.40
CA ALA A 193 3.40 9.16 18.96
C ALA A 193 3.69 10.28 17.95
N LYS A 194 3.84 9.95 16.66
CA LYS A 194 3.99 10.95 15.59
C LYS A 194 2.70 11.75 15.35
N ILE A 195 1.54 11.11 15.42
CA ILE A 195 0.23 11.78 15.31
C ILE A 195 0.05 12.76 16.47
N GLU A 196 0.29 12.33 17.71
CA GLU A 196 0.21 13.19 18.89
C GLU A 196 1.18 14.39 18.79
N SER A 197 2.42 14.16 18.35
CA SER A 197 3.37 15.24 18.09
C SER A 197 2.89 16.19 16.99
N ALA A 198 2.29 15.68 15.92
CA ALA A 198 1.76 16.50 14.84
C ALA A 198 0.56 17.35 15.31
N ASP A 199 -0.31 16.78 16.14
CA ASP A 199 -1.43 17.50 16.74
C ASP A 199 -0.95 18.60 17.69
N MET A 200 0.08 18.36 18.51
CA MET A 200 0.71 19.41 19.30
C MET A 200 1.26 20.55 18.44
N THR A 201 1.94 20.22 17.32
CA THR A 201 2.44 21.26 16.41
C THR A 201 1.32 22.03 15.74
N ARG A 202 0.21 21.36 15.36
CA ARG A 202 -0.97 22.01 14.78
C ARG A 202 -1.60 22.99 15.76
N ASN A 203 -1.81 22.57 17.01
CA ASN A 203 -2.34 23.45 18.04
C ASN A 203 -1.44 24.69 18.29
N SER A 204 -0.11 24.52 18.19
CA SER A 204 0.82 25.65 18.30
C SER A 204 0.72 26.61 17.10
N ILE A 205 0.46 26.08 15.89
CA ILE A 205 0.24 26.89 14.68
C ILE A 205 -1.08 27.65 14.82
N ASP A 206 -2.17 26.98 15.17
CA ASP A 206 -3.49 27.59 15.33
C ASP A 206 -3.46 28.73 16.37
N ASN A 207 -2.71 28.56 17.46
CA ASN A 207 -2.50 29.60 18.47
C ASN A 207 -1.67 30.78 17.91
N ALA A 208 -0.63 30.51 17.13
CA ALA A 208 0.15 31.55 16.48
C ALA A 208 -0.68 32.33 15.44
N GLU A 209 -1.52 31.65 14.66
CA GLU A 209 -2.47 32.25 13.72
C GLU A 209 -3.48 33.15 14.44
N SER A 210 -4.07 32.66 15.53
CA SER A 210 -4.98 33.45 16.38
C SER A 210 -4.30 34.72 16.91
N ARG A 211 -3.03 34.62 17.31
CA ARG A 211 -2.25 35.77 17.77
C ARG A 211 -1.93 36.75 16.64
N ILE A 212 -1.66 36.25 15.43
CA ILE A 212 -1.46 37.09 14.25
C ILE A 212 -2.73 37.88 13.93
N GLU A 213 -3.90 37.23 13.94
CA GLU A 213 -5.19 37.89 13.73
C GLU A 213 -5.45 38.98 14.78
N GLU A 214 -5.17 38.70 16.05
CA GLU A 214 -5.30 39.68 17.12
C GLU A 214 -4.38 40.89 16.91
N LEU A 215 -3.11 40.65 16.55
CA LEU A 215 -2.15 41.72 16.27
C LEU A 215 -2.52 42.53 15.02
N GLN A 216 -3.08 41.90 13.99
CA GLN A 216 -3.61 42.59 12.81
C GLN A 216 -4.77 43.50 13.18
N LEU A 217 -5.69 43.04 14.04
CA LEU A 217 -6.80 43.85 14.53
C LEU A 217 -6.30 45.04 15.37
N GLN A 218 -5.30 44.83 16.22
CA GLN A 218 -4.65 45.90 16.98
C GLN A 218 -3.97 46.92 16.06
N LEU A 219 -3.26 46.46 15.02
CA LEU A 219 -2.63 47.33 14.04
C LEU A 219 -3.68 48.18 13.30
N GLN A 220 -4.78 47.56 12.87
CA GLN A 220 -5.87 48.26 12.20
C GLN A 220 -6.50 49.32 13.11
N LYS A 221 -6.66 49.01 14.40
CA LYS A 221 -7.11 49.98 15.40
C LYS A 221 -6.14 51.16 15.53
N CYS A 222 -4.84 50.91 15.65
CA CYS A 222 -3.82 51.96 15.72
C CYS A 222 -3.81 52.84 14.45
N ILE A 223 -4.04 52.25 13.27
CA ILE A 223 -4.14 53.01 12.01
C ILE A 223 -5.35 53.95 12.05
N ILE A 224 -6.50 53.46 12.51
CA ILE A 224 -7.71 54.29 12.66
C ILE A 224 -7.45 55.43 13.66
N GLU A 225 -6.88 55.11 14.83
CA GLU A 225 -6.55 56.12 15.85
C GLU A 225 -5.55 57.16 15.34
N LYS A 226 -4.53 56.73 14.56
CA LYS A 226 -3.59 57.64 13.91
C LYS A 226 -4.31 58.58 12.96
N ASN A 227 -5.16 58.06 12.07
CA ASN A 227 -5.89 58.86 11.10
C ASN A 227 -6.81 59.88 11.79
N ASP A 228 -7.49 59.49 12.88
CA ASP A 228 -8.32 60.39 13.68
C ASP A 228 -7.50 61.52 14.32
N LEU A 229 -6.30 61.20 14.83
CA LEU A 229 -5.38 62.20 15.39
C LEU A 229 -4.83 63.13 14.30
N GLU A 230 -4.53 62.61 13.12
CA GLU A 230 -4.07 63.38 11.97
C GLU A 230 -5.14 64.40 11.52
N ILE A 231 -6.40 63.96 11.42
CA ILE A 231 -7.55 64.85 11.14
C ILE A 231 -7.66 65.95 12.21
N LYS A 232 -7.60 65.59 13.50
CA LYS A 232 -7.66 66.59 14.60
C LYS A 232 -6.49 67.58 14.56
N MET A 233 -5.30 67.13 14.16
CA MET A 233 -4.13 67.98 14.00
C MET A 233 -4.34 68.96 12.84
N GLU A 234 -4.83 68.48 11.69
CA GLU A 234 -5.16 69.34 10.55
C GLU A 234 -6.23 70.38 10.92
N GLU A 235 -7.28 69.99 11.64
CA GLU A 235 -8.31 70.91 12.16
C GLU A 235 -7.69 71.97 13.09
N ALA A 236 -6.80 71.57 14.01
CA ALA A 236 -6.14 72.50 14.92
C ALA A 236 -5.21 73.49 14.19
N VAL A 237 -4.49 73.05 13.15
CA VAL A 237 -3.65 73.90 12.30
C VAL A 237 -4.50 74.88 11.48
N GLN A 238 -5.64 74.44 10.96
CA GLN A 238 -6.58 75.34 10.27
C GLN A 238 -7.17 76.38 11.23
N ASP A 239 -7.52 75.96 12.45
CA ASP A 239 -8.06 76.86 13.48
C ASP A 239 -7.01 77.84 14.03
N SER A 240 -5.74 77.45 14.15
CA SER A 240 -4.66 78.38 14.48
C SER A 240 -4.44 79.38 13.36
N GLY A 241 -4.39 78.94 12.09
CA GLY A 241 -4.32 79.85 10.95
C GLY A 241 -5.48 80.85 10.90
N ARG A 242 -6.72 80.43 11.22
CA ARG A 242 -7.87 81.33 11.35
C ARG A 242 -7.74 82.31 12.53
N LYS A 243 -7.17 81.87 13.67
CA LYS A 243 -6.93 82.73 14.84
C LYS A 243 -5.84 83.77 14.55
N ASP A 244 -4.79 83.40 13.83
CA ASP A 244 -3.70 84.30 13.43
C ASP A 244 -4.21 85.36 12.46
N ILE A 245 -4.97 84.97 11.44
CA ILE A 245 -5.64 85.92 10.53
C ILE A 245 -6.56 86.88 11.32
N LYS A 246 -7.33 86.38 12.29
CA LYS A 246 -8.19 87.21 13.13
C LYS A 246 -7.39 88.15 14.06
N ALA A 247 -6.24 87.71 14.55
CA ALA A 247 -5.34 88.54 15.36
C ALA A 247 -4.70 89.66 14.50
N GLU A 248 -4.24 89.34 13.30
CA GLU A 248 -3.73 90.32 12.33
C GLU A 248 -4.78 91.36 11.96
N PHE A 249 -6.02 90.95 11.65
CA PHE A 249 -7.13 91.89 11.42
C PHE A 249 -7.43 92.76 12.64
N ARG A 250 -7.32 92.22 13.85
CA ARG A 250 -7.51 92.99 15.09
C ARG A 250 -6.39 94.02 15.29
N VAL A 251 -5.14 93.65 15.02
CA VAL A 251 -3.99 94.58 15.07
C VAL A 251 -4.16 95.67 14.02
N MET A 252 -4.49 95.32 12.77
CA MET A 252 -4.76 96.31 11.73
C MET A 252 -5.92 97.26 12.09
N ALA A 253 -7.02 96.73 12.61
CA ALA A 253 -8.14 97.55 13.09
C ALA A 253 -7.75 98.46 14.26
N SER A 254 -6.91 97.99 15.18
CA SER A 254 -6.42 98.79 16.31
C SER A 254 -5.48 99.91 15.84
N SER A 255 -4.60 99.61 14.87
CA SER A 255 -3.72 100.62 14.25
C SER A 255 -4.53 101.68 13.51
N LEU A 256 -5.52 101.28 12.71
CA LEU A 256 -6.44 102.20 12.04
C LEU A 256 -7.23 103.07 13.03
N SER A 257 -7.72 102.49 14.13
CA SER A 257 -8.39 103.24 15.20
C SER A 257 -7.45 104.26 15.84
N LYS A 258 -6.19 103.89 16.07
CA LYS A 258 -5.19 104.77 16.67
C LYS A 258 -4.77 105.90 15.73
N GLU A 259 -4.69 105.63 14.43
CA GLU A 259 -4.49 106.67 13.41
C GLU A 259 -5.69 107.62 13.33
N MET A 260 -6.92 107.09 13.41
CA MET A 260 -8.13 107.92 13.48
C MET A 260 -8.13 108.82 14.73
N GLU A 261 -7.84 108.26 15.91
CA GLU A 261 -7.72 109.03 17.17
C GLU A 261 -6.63 110.11 17.08
N MET A 262 -5.49 109.79 16.46
CA MET A 262 -4.41 110.76 16.24
C MET A 262 -4.85 111.88 15.28
N MET A 263 -5.56 111.56 14.20
CA MET A 263 -6.11 112.55 13.27
C MET A 263 -7.18 113.42 13.94
N GLU A 264 -8.04 112.84 14.78
CA GLU A 264 -9.02 113.58 15.58
C GLU A 264 -8.36 114.51 16.61
N ALA A 265 -7.29 114.05 17.27
CA ALA A 265 -6.50 114.85 18.21
C ALA A 265 -5.79 116.01 17.48
N GLN A 266 -5.21 115.76 16.31
CA GLN A 266 -4.66 116.81 15.46
C GLN A 266 -5.74 117.82 15.09
N LEU A 267 -6.92 117.36 14.67
CA LEU A 267 -8.03 118.23 14.28
C LEU A 267 -8.53 119.10 15.44
N LYS A 268 -8.59 118.55 16.67
CA LYS A 268 -8.85 119.33 17.89
C LYS A 268 -7.76 120.37 18.16
N GLN A 269 -6.49 120.00 18.03
CA GLN A 269 -5.36 120.93 18.21
C GLN A 269 -5.43 122.08 17.20
N TRP A 270 -5.77 121.81 15.94
CA TRP A 270 -5.99 122.86 14.92
C TRP A 270 -7.17 123.76 15.29
N GLN A 271 -8.26 123.21 15.83
CA GLN A 271 -9.40 124.00 16.32
C GLN A 271 -9.00 124.89 17.51
N GLU A 272 -8.30 124.37 18.50
CA GLU A 272 -7.83 125.14 19.66
C GLU A 272 -6.87 126.26 19.26
N THR A 273 -5.89 125.97 18.39
CA THR A 273 -4.95 126.96 17.87
C THR A 273 -5.67 128.07 17.10
N ALA A 274 -6.73 127.74 16.35
CA ALA A 274 -7.55 128.72 15.65
C ALA A 274 -8.33 129.62 16.64
N HIS A 275 -8.85 129.06 17.74
CA HIS A 275 -9.52 129.83 18.79
C HIS A 275 -8.54 130.76 19.52
N GLU A 276 -7.34 130.30 19.86
CA GLU A 276 -6.29 131.14 20.45
C GLU A 276 -5.89 132.28 19.51
N THR A 277 -5.74 131.99 18.21
CA THR A 277 -5.40 133.02 17.20
C THR A 277 -6.48 134.10 17.10
N LEU A 278 -7.76 133.73 17.25
CA LEU A 278 -8.88 134.68 17.30
C LEU A 278 -8.84 135.51 18.60
N SER A 279 -8.61 134.89 19.75
CA SER A 279 -8.47 135.59 21.04
C SER A 279 -7.33 136.61 21.03
N LEU A 280 -6.15 136.21 20.52
CA LEU A 280 -4.99 137.11 20.40
C LEU A 280 -5.24 138.25 19.41
N ARG A 281 -6.04 138.04 18.36
CA ARG A 281 -6.45 139.10 17.44
C ARG A 281 -7.34 140.14 18.15
N ASP A 282 -8.27 139.69 18.98
CA ASP A 282 -9.16 140.57 19.72
C ASP A 282 -8.39 141.38 20.80
N GLU A 283 -7.44 140.74 21.49
CA GLU A 283 -6.51 141.42 22.41
C GLU A 283 -5.62 142.45 21.69
N ALA A 284 -5.09 142.12 20.51
CA ALA A 284 -4.30 143.06 19.72
C ALA A 284 -5.12 144.28 19.26
N GLN A 285 -6.41 144.11 18.94
CA GLN A 285 -7.31 145.22 18.62
C GLN A 285 -7.59 146.10 19.84
N SER A 286 -7.78 145.49 21.02
CA SER A 286 -7.94 146.21 22.30
C SER A 286 -6.70 147.03 22.66
N LEU A 287 -5.50 146.43 22.55
CA LEU A 287 -4.23 147.12 22.79
C LEU A 287 -4.00 148.26 21.79
N LYS A 288 -4.38 148.08 20.51
CA LYS A 288 -4.31 149.15 19.50
C LYS A 288 -5.24 150.33 19.84
N ALA A 289 -6.44 150.07 20.37
CA ALA A 289 -7.33 151.12 20.85
C ALA A 289 -6.72 151.88 22.06
N LEU A 290 -6.17 151.15 23.03
CA LEU A 290 -5.49 151.73 24.20
C LEU A 290 -4.28 152.59 23.82
N LEU A 291 -3.48 152.15 22.83
CA LEU A 291 -2.31 152.88 22.34
C LEU A 291 -2.70 154.18 21.64
N SER A 292 -3.83 154.20 20.91
CA SER A 292 -4.36 155.44 20.32
C SER A 292 -4.83 156.45 21.37
N SER A 293 -5.43 155.97 22.47
CA SER A 293 -5.80 156.80 23.63
C SER A 293 -4.56 157.41 24.31
N LYS A 294 -3.52 156.60 24.57
CA LYS A 294 -2.27 157.06 25.18
C LYS A 294 -1.48 158.03 24.30
N THR A 295 -1.52 157.86 22.98
CA THR A 295 -0.92 158.80 22.02
C THR A 295 -1.59 160.18 22.06
N ASN A 296 -2.90 160.24 22.31
CA ASN A 296 -3.63 161.50 22.48
C ASN A 296 -3.34 162.16 23.85
N GLU A 297 -3.13 161.37 24.90
CA GLU A 297 -2.67 161.86 26.22
C GLU A 297 -1.25 162.45 26.15
N GLN A 298 -0.34 161.84 25.39
CA GLN A 298 1.02 162.35 25.17
C GLN A 298 1.03 163.72 24.45
N LYS A 299 0.16 163.91 23.45
CA LYS A 299 0.01 165.22 22.76
C LYS A 299 -0.53 166.33 23.67
N SER A 300 -1.42 165.98 24.60
CA SER A 300 -1.96 166.90 25.62
C SER A 300 -0.89 167.32 26.64
N LEU A 301 -0.02 166.40 27.06
CA LEU A 301 1.07 166.68 28.00
C LEU A 301 2.23 167.45 27.37
N ALA A 302 2.53 167.24 26.09
CA ALA A 302 3.54 168.01 25.36
C ALA A 302 3.22 169.52 25.31
N LEU A 303 1.95 169.89 25.08
CA LEU A 303 1.51 171.29 25.10
C LEU A 303 1.63 171.96 26.48
N LYS A 304 1.49 171.19 27.58
CA LYS A 304 1.69 171.69 28.95
C LYS A 304 3.17 171.85 29.32
N CYS A 305 4.07 171.06 28.75
CA CYS A 305 5.51 171.18 28.98
C CYS A 305 6.11 172.42 28.30
N ASP A 306 5.57 172.86 27.16
CA ASP A 306 6.03 174.08 26.47
C ASP A 306 5.67 175.37 27.25
N GLU A 307 4.54 175.39 27.97
CA GLU A 307 4.17 176.50 28.86
C GLU A 307 5.05 176.56 30.13
N GLN A 308 5.49 175.41 30.65
CA GLN A 308 6.37 175.33 31.83
C GLN A 308 7.86 175.62 31.54
N MET A 309 8.33 175.44 30.30
CA MET A 309 9.71 175.79 29.93
C MET A 309 9.98 177.30 29.98
N ILE A 310 9.00 178.14 29.66
CA ILE A 310 9.12 179.61 29.74
C ILE A 310 9.27 180.07 31.20
N GLU A 311 8.66 179.37 32.15
CA GLU A 311 8.75 179.68 33.58
C GLU A 311 10.10 179.25 34.19
N ILE A 312 10.72 178.17 33.68
CA ILE A 312 12.03 177.66 34.13
C ILE A 312 13.22 178.52 33.65
N GLU A 313 13.13 179.18 32.50
CA GLU A 313 14.18 180.13 32.06
C GLU A 313 14.24 181.39 32.95
N SER A 314 13.12 181.79 33.58
CA SER A 314 13.08 182.91 34.52
C SER A 314 13.69 182.60 35.90
N LEU A 315 13.69 181.33 36.32
CA LEU A 315 14.22 180.88 37.61
C LEU A 315 15.72 180.53 37.60
N LYS A 316 16.31 180.29 36.42
CA LYS A 316 17.78 180.07 36.27
C LYS A 316 18.60 181.36 36.42
N ALA A 317 18.05 182.53 36.07
CA ALA A 317 18.73 183.82 36.22
C ALA A 317 18.85 184.32 37.69
N LEU A 318 18.08 183.73 38.63
CA LEU A 318 18.08 184.13 40.03
C LEU A 318 19.05 183.32 40.92
N ILE A 319 19.50 182.14 40.45
CA ILE A 319 20.38 181.24 41.21
C ILE A 319 21.88 181.53 40.95
N GLU A 320 22.26 182.06 39.78
CA GLU A 320 23.64 182.47 39.49
C GLU A 320 24.11 183.72 40.28
N LYS A 321 23.17 184.49 40.86
CA LYS A 321 23.50 185.70 41.64
C LYS A 321 23.70 185.46 43.15
N LEU A 322 23.41 184.25 43.66
CA LEU A 322 23.43 183.93 45.10
C LEU A 322 24.35 182.76 45.50
N GLN A 323 25.20 182.27 44.58
CA GLN A 323 26.19 181.20 44.84
C GLN A 323 27.66 181.65 44.79
N LYS A 324 27.94 182.97 44.81
CA LYS A 324 29.32 183.49 44.78
C LYS A 324 29.81 184.21 46.06
N GLU A 325 29.04 184.19 47.15
CA GLU A 325 29.36 184.87 48.42
C GLU A 325 29.22 184.01 49.69
N LYS A 326 29.27 182.67 49.60
CA LYS A 326 29.10 181.81 50.79
C LYS A 326 30.04 180.60 50.81
N LEU A 327 31.35 180.84 50.74
CA LEU A 327 32.37 179.86 51.14
C LEU A 327 33.69 180.53 51.53
N GLU A 328 33.63 181.33 52.59
CA GLU A 328 34.76 181.53 53.49
C GLU A 328 34.27 181.38 54.94
N LEU A 329 34.79 180.32 55.56
CA LEU A 329 35.13 180.24 56.99
C LEU A 329 33.98 179.97 57.98
N GLN A 330 33.62 178.68 58.03
CA GLN A 330 33.31 178.00 59.29
C GLN A 330 34.54 178.08 60.21
N ILE A 331 34.63 179.10 61.04
CA ILE A 331 35.49 179.07 62.24
C ILE A 331 34.69 179.45 63.48
N PHE A 332 34.89 178.61 64.50
CA PHE A 332 35.20 178.92 65.90
C PHE A 332 34.23 178.30 66.90
N LEU A 333 34.81 177.45 67.76
CA LEU A 333 34.77 177.36 69.22
C LEU A 333 35.83 176.27 69.55
N ASP A 334 36.85 176.43 70.41
CA ASP A 334 36.91 177.19 71.65
C ASP A 334 38.33 177.63 72.05
N MET A 335 38.45 178.92 72.38
CA MET A 335 39.26 179.41 73.50
C MET A 335 38.38 179.37 74.76
N HIS A 336 38.99 179.09 75.91
CA HIS A 336 38.71 179.78 77.18
C HIS A 336 39.97 179.65 78.04
N GLY A 337 40.50 180.64 78.75
CA GLY A 337 40.19 182.03 79.11
C GLY A 337 41.30 182.44 80.11
N GLN A 338 41.51 183.66 80.62
CA GLN A 338 40.91 184.98 80.51
C GLN A 338 41.88 185.91 81.32
N GLU A 339 42.11 187.15 80.87
CA GLU A 339 42.23 188.44 81.62
C GLU A 339 42.98 188.51 82.99
N THR A 340 43.89 189.45 83.34
CA THR A 340 43.89 190.94 83.24
C THR A 340 45.25 191.58 83.68
N TYR A 341 45.55 192.78 83.14
CA TYR A 341 46.38 193.96 83.57
C TYR A 341 47.78 193.90 84.27
N ASP A 342 48.79 194.32 83.50
CA ASP A 342 49.86 195.35 83.61
C ASP A 342 50.83 195.54 84.84
N LYS A 343 52.13 195.64 84.44
CA LYS A 343 53.36 196.25 85.03
C LYS A 343 54.13 195.68 86.26
N ARG A 344 55.29 195.11 85.87
CA ARG A 344 56.70 195.39 86.25
C ARG A 344 57.30 194.77 87.54
N ASP A 345 58.30 193.93 87.25
CA ASP A 345 59.55 193.49 87.90
C ASP A 345 59.61 192.91 89.32
N LEU A 346 59.91 191.61 89.38
CA LEU A 346 61.01 191.03 90.19
C LEU A 346 61.27 189.56 89.77
N MET A 347 62.26 189.36 88.90
CA MET A 347 62.74 188.06 88.41
C MET A 347 63.98 187.67 89.20
N GLU A 348 63.87 186.59 89.98
CA GLU A 348 64.93 185.61 90.30
C GLU A 348 64.36 184.63 91.34
N ILE A 349 64.42 183.30 91.05
CA ILE A 349 64.23 182.11 91.95
C ILE A 349 63.33 180.96 91.39
N LYS A 350 62.54 181.09 90.30
CA LYS A 350 61.64 179.98 89.81
C LYS A 350 62.21 178.97 88.79
N GLU A 351 63.45 179.11 88.32
CA GLU A 351 64.01 178.27 87.25
C GLU A 351 64.56 176.89 87.68
N SER A 352 64.65 176.57 88.97
CA SER A 352 65.32 175.34 89.42
C SER A 352 64.41 174.12 89.61
N GLU A 353 63.07 174.26 89.63
CA GLU A 353 62.14 173.13 89.91
C GLU A 353 61.58 172.45 88.65
N CYS A 354 61.48 173.15 87.52
CA CYS A 354 60.85 172.63 86.29
C CYS A 354 61.68 171.54 85.56
N ARG A 355 63.00 171.46 85.82
CA ARG A 355 63.90 170.51 85.14
C ARG A 355 63.75 169.05 85.56
N ALA A 356 63.15 168.77 86.72
CA ALA A 356 63.04 167.40 87.24
C ALA A 356 61.86 166.60 86.67
N ARG A 357 60.77 167.24 86.20
CA ARG A 357 59.56 166.52 85.73
C ARG A 357 59.65 166.04 84.27
N SER A 358 60.32 166.78 83.38
CA SER A 358 60.44 166.41 81.96
C SER A 358 61.29 165.15 81.73
N GLN A 359 62.24 164.86 82.63
CA GLN A 359 63.12 163.70 82.50
C GLN A 359 62.39 162.36 82.74
N ALA A 360 61.32 162.33 83.55
CA ALA A 360 60.59 161.11 83.85
C ALA A 360 59.64 160.67 82.72
N GLU A 361 59.07 161.61 81.95
CA GLU A 361 58.07 161.33 80.91
C GLU A 361 58.70 160.76 79.63
N VAL A 362 59.92 161.19 79.29
CA VAL A 362 60.71 160.65 78.17
C VAL A 362 61.05 159.17 78.38
N LEU A 363 61.41 158.79 79.61
CA LEU A 363 61.76 157.41 79.94
C LEU A 363 60.54 156.47 79.86
N LYS A 364 59.32 156.96 80.17
CA LYS A 364 58.09 156.17 80.06
C LYS A 364 57.73 155.86 78.60
N ASN A 365 57.77 156.86 77.73
CA ASN A 365 57.42 156.68 76.31
C ASN A 365 58.40 155.73 75.60
N ALA A 366 59.70 155.80 75.92
CA ALA A 366 60.70 154.89 75.37
C ALA A 366 60.46 153.42 75.79
N LEU A 367 59.98 153.18 77.02
CA LEU A 367 59.63 151.84 77.50
C LEU A 367 58.35 151.30 76.84
N ASP A 368 57.34 152.14 76.64
CA ASP A 368 56.08 151.76 75.99
C ASP A 368 56.27 151.45 74.49
N GLU A 369 57.12 152.21 73.80
CA GLU A 369 57.46 151.98 72.39
C GLU A 369 58.27 150.70 72.22
N HIS A 370 59.28 150.46 73.06
CA HIS A 370 60.04 149.21 73.05
C HIS A 370 59.17 147.99 73.37
N SER A 371 58.21 148.12 74.30
CA SER A 371 57.22 147.07 74.62
C SER A 371 56.27 146.78 73.46
N LEU A 372 55.85 147.80 72.70
CA LEU A 372 55.04 147.62 71.49
C LEU A 372 55.85 146.93 70.38
N GLU A 373 57.09 147.35 70.14
CA GLU A 373 57.97 146.72 69.15
C GLU A 373 58.21 145.24 69.44
N LEU A 374 58.46 144.87 70.70
CA LEU A 374 58.63 143.48 71.11
C LEU A 374 57.35 142.66 70.87
N ARG A 375 56.17 143.21 71.16
CA ARG A 375 54.88 142.52 70.89
C ARG A 375 54.62 142.37 69.39
N VAL A 376 54.94 143.38 68.58
CA VAL A 376 54.79 143.30 67.12
C VAL A 376 55.79 142.31 66.52
N LYS A 377 57.04 142.28 67.01
CA LYS A 377 58.02 141.24 66.60
C LYS A 377 57.54 139.85 66.98
N ALA A 378 57.10 139.65 68.22
CA ALA A 378 56.54 138.36 68.66
C ALA A 378 55.29 137.95 67.85
N ALA A 379 54.41 138.90 67.50
CA ALA A 379 53.24 138.65 66.68
C ALA A 379 53.61 138.29 65.23
N LYS A 380 54.56 139.00 64.61
CA LYS A 380 55.07 138.69 63.27
C LYS A 380 55.80 137.35 63.22
N GLU A 381 56.59 137.03 64.24
CA GLU A 381 57.25 135.73 64.39
C GLU A 381 56.21 134.60 64.57
N ALA A 382 55.17 134.81 65.36
CA ALA A 382 54.07 133.86 65.52
C ALA A 382 53.23 133.70 64.23
N GLU A 383 52.96 134.80 63.50
CA GLU A 383 52.27 134.77 62.21
C GLU A 383 53.10 134.04 61.15
N ALA A 384 54.40 134.31 61.06
CA ALA A 384 55.32 133.58 60.18
C ALA A 384 55.36 132.09 60.52
N ALA A 385 55.41 131.74 61.82
CA ALA A 385 55.35 130.35 62.28
C ALA A 385 54.01 129.67 61.92
N CYS A 386 52.89 130.37 62.08
CA CYS A 386 51.56 129.88 61.68
C CYS A 386 51.44 129.71 60.16
N GLN A 387 51.94 130.67 59.36
CA GLN A 387 51.91 130.60 57.90
C GLN A 387 52.80 129.47 57.38
N GLN A 388 53.97 129.25 57.99
CA GLN A 388 54.83 128.11 57.66
C GLN A 388 54.14 126.79 58.00
N ARG A 389 53.51 126.67 59.17
CA ARG A 389 52.73 125.48 59.55
C ARG A 389 51.55 125.24 58.60
N LEU A 390 50.86 126.29 58.18
CA LEU A 390 49.76 126.21 57.22
C LEU A 390 50.29 125.72 55.86
N SER A 391 51.39 126.29 55.37
CA SER A 391 52.00 125.87 54.10
C SER A 391 52.47 124.41 54.13
N VAL A 392 53.03 123.93 55.26
CA VAL A 392 53.38 122.52 55.44
C VAL A 392 52.13 121.65 55.45
N ALA A 393 51.09 122.02 56.20
CA ALA A 393 49.84 121.27 56.24
C ALA A 393 49.11 121.25 54.88
N GLU A 394 49.12 122.35 54.13
CA GLU A 394 48.58 122.44 52.76
C GLU A 394 49.36 121.54 51.80
N ALA A 395 50.69 121.49 51.91
CA ALA A 395 51.52 120.58 51.14
C ALA A 395 51.26 119.11 51.50
N GLU A 396 51.07 118.79 52.78
CA GLU A 396 50.69 117.45 53.25
C GLU A 396 49.29 117.04 52.74
N ILE A 397 48.31 117.95 52.78
CA ILE A 397 46.97 117.71 52.23
C ILE A 397 47.05 117.47 50.72
N ALA A 398 47.83 118.25 49.99
CA ALA A 398 48.02 118.06 48.56
C ALA A 398 48.68 116.70 48.24
N ASP A 399 49.70 116.30 49.00
CA ASP A 399 50.36 114.99 48.87
C ASP A 399 49.41 113.82 49.19
N LEU A 400 48.64 113.92 50.28
CA LEU A 400 47.64 112.91 50.64
C LEU A 400 46.51 112.83 49.62
N THR A 401 46.08 113.95 49.05
CA THR A 401 45.06 113.98 48.00
C THR A 401 45.59 113.31 46.74
N ALA A 402 46.81 113.63 46.31
CA ALA A 402 47.45 112.98 45.17
C ALA A 402 47.63 111.46 45.37
N LYS A 403 47.97 111.02 46.59
CA LYS A 403 48.06 109.59 46.94
C LYS A 403 46.69 108.92 46.96
N LEU A 404 45.66 109.58 47.47
CA LEU A 404 44.29 109.08 47.43
C LEU A 404 43.82 108.92 45.98
N ASP A 405 44.02 109.93 45.14
CA ASP A 405 43.65 109.89 43.71
C ASP A 405 44.44 108.82 42.94
N ALA A 406 45.71 108.59 43.29
CA ALA A 406 46.48 107.46 42.76
C ALA A 406 45.87 106.12 43.19
N SER A 407 45.59 105.93 44.49
CA SER A 407 45.00 104.70 44.99
C SER A 407 43.58 104.44 44.45
N GLN A 408 42.78 105.48 44.23
CA GLN A 408 41.46 105.36 43.62
C GLN A 408 41.55 104.92 42.17
N ARG A 409 42.52 105.44 41.41
CA ARG A 409 42.81 104.97 40.05
C ARG A 409 43.23 103.50 40.06
N ASP A 410 44.14 103.10 40.94
CA ASP A 410 44.58 101.71 41.07
C ASP A 410 43.39 100.77 41.41
N VAL A 411 42.50 101.19 42.31
CA VAL A 411 41.30 100.41 42.65
C VAL A 411 40.36 100.27 41.45
N LEU A 412 40.16 101.34 40.66
CA LEU A 412 39.34 101.28 39.44
C LEU A 412 39.97 100.35 38.38
N GLU A 413 41.28 100.44 38.18
CA GLU A 413 42.02 99.56 37.27
C GLU A 413 41.92 98.09 37.69
N LEU A 414 42.11 97.79 38.98
CA LEU A 414 41.97 96.43 39.52
C LEU A 414 40.52 95.93 39.43
N THR A 415 39.53 96.78 39.70
CA THR A 415 38.11 96.43 39.61
C THR A 415 37.73 96.09 38.16
N GLU A 416 38.21 96.88 37.19
CA GLU A 416 37.97 96.58 35.78
C GLU A 416 38.71 95.31 35.35
N ALA A 417 39.95 95.09 35.82
CA ALA A 417 40.68 93.86 35.54
C ALA A 417 39.96 92.61 36.09
N ILE A 418 39.42 92.68 37.31
CA ILE A 418 38.58 91.60 37.89
C ILE A 418 37.35 91.38 37.02
N ARG A 419 36.64 92.44 36.64
CA ARG A 419 35.45 92.34 35.77
C ARG A 419 35.76 91.69 34.42
N ILE A 420 36.92 92.00 33.83
CA ILE A 420 37.38 91.35 32.60
C ILE A 420 37.62 89.85 32.85
N LYS A 421 38.28 89.48 33.95
CA LYS A 421 38.52 88.07 34.31
C LYS A 421 37.26 87.30 34.64
N ASP A 422 36.27 87.92 35.28
CA ASP A 422 34.97 87.30 35.55
C ASP A 422 34.24 86.98 34.25
N ARG A 423 34.27 87.91 33.28
CA ARG A 423 33.69 87.67 31.94
C ARG A 423 34.41 86.57 31.17
N GLU A 424 35.75 86.51 31.26
CA GLU A 424 36.52 85.41 30.66
C GLU A 424 36.14 84.07 31.32
N ALA A 425 35.99 84.04 32.64
CA ALA A 425 35.56 82.84 33.37
C ALA A 425 34.14 82.40 32.99
N GLU A 426 33.19 83.34 32.89
CA GLU A 426 31.82 83.08 32.41
C GLU A 426 31.82 82.53 30.97
N ALA A 427 32.66 83.08 30.09
CA ALA A 427 32.83 82.58 28.73
C ALA A 427 33.38 81.14 28.73
N TYR A 428 34.40 80.84 29.55
CA TYR A 428 34.93 79.48 29.68
C TYR A 428 33.92 78.49 30.25
N ILE A 429 33.09 78.90 31.23
CA ILE A 429 32.03 78.04 31.77
C ILE A 429 31.02 77.71 30.66
N SER A 430 30.58 78.72 29.89
CA SER A 430 29.68 78.51 28.75
C SER A 430 30.27 77.59 27.67
N GLU A 431 31.57 77.72 27.37
CA GLU A 431 32.28 76.81 26.46
C GLU A 431 32.34 75.38 27.02
N ILE A 432 32.64 75.21 28.30
CA ILE A 432 32.69 73.89 28.96
C ILE A 432 31.29 73.25 28.98
N GLU A 433 30.24 74.00 29.27
CA GLU A 433 28.85 73.50 29.22
C GLU A 433 28.46 73.08 27.80
N THR A 434 28.83 73.88 26.79
CA THR A 434 28.60 73.55 25.38
C THR A 434 29.32 72.27 24.96
N ILE A 435 30.60 72.12 25.36
CA ILE A 435 31.40 70.91 25.10
C ILE A 435 30.82 69.71 25.86
N GLY A 436 30.38 69.90 27.10
CA GLY A 436 29.73 68.88 27.93
C GLY A 436 28.49 68.33 27.26
N GLN A 437 27.58 69.21 26.82
CA GLN A 437 26.37 68.81 26.09
C GLN A 437 26.70 68.05 24.81
N ALA A 438 27.64 68.55 23.99
CA ALA A 438 28.05 67.86 22.77
C ALA A 438 28.65 66.47 23.04
N TYR A 439 29.38 66.31 24.14
CA TYR A 439 29.92 65.02 24.56
C TYR A 439 28.82 64.06 25.02
N GLU A 440 27.85 64.52 25.82
CA GLU A 440 26.70 63.72 26.25
C GLU A 440 25.82 63.27 25.08
N ASP A 441 25.57 64.17 24.12
CA ASP A 441 24.84 63.86 22.89
C ASP A 441 25.57 62.78 22.08
N MET A 442 26.89 62.94 21.89
CA MET A 442 27.73 61.96 21.20
C MET A 442 27.77 60.61 21.95
N GLN A 443 27.83 60.64 23.28
CA GLN A 443 27.82 59.42 24.10
C GLN A 443 26.49 58.68 23.95
N THR A 444 25.37 59.41 23.95
CA THR A 444 24.03 58.86 23.73
C THR A 444 23.91 58.26 22.33
N GLN A 445 24.42 58.95 21.32
CA GLN A 445 24.46 58.44 19.94
C GLN A 445 25.30 57.15 19.84
N ASN A 446 26.46 57.11 20.49
CA ASN A 446 27.32 55.93 20.52
C ASN A 446 26.66 54.74 21.24
N GLN A 447 25.93 54.98 22.33
CA GLN A 447 25.16 53.93 23.01
C GLN A 447 24.06 53.36 22.09
N HIS A 448 23.35 54.24 21.39
CA HIS A 448 22.33 53.83 20.43
C HIS A 448 22.93 53.02 19.26
N LEU A 449 24.06 53.45 18.70
CA LEU A 449 24.77 52.69 17.66
C LEU A 449 25.25 51.33 18.17
N LEU A 450 25.78 51.25 19.39
CA LEU A 450 26.19 50.00 20.00
C LEU A 450 25.02 49.04 20.21
N GLN A 451 23.87 49.56 20.63
CA GLN A 451 22.64 48.80 20.75
C GLN A 451 22.18 48.27 19.39
N GLN A 452 22.18 49.09 18.34
CA GLN A 452 21.85 48.65 16.98
C GLN A 452 22.79 47.56 16.47
N VAL A 453 24.09 47.67 16.71
CA VAL A 453 25.06 46.63 16.34
C VAL A 453 24.75 45.33 17.09
N THR A 454 24.47 45.41 18.38
CA THR A 454 24.11 44.24 19.20
C THR A 454 22.83 43.57 18.71
N GLU A 455 21.78 44.35 18.43
CA GLU A 455 20.51 43.84 17.90
C GLU A 455 20.69 43.19 16.51
N ARG A 456 21.55 43.76 15.66
CA ARG A 456 21.91 43.16 14.37
C ARG A 456 22.70 41.86 14.53
N ASP A 457 23.62 41.79 15.48
CA ASP A 457 24.39 40.59 15.77
C ASP A 457 23.48 39.47 16.30
N ASP A 458 22.54 39.79 17.19
CA ASP A 458 21.53 38.83 17.66
C ASP A 458 20.65 38.31 16.53
N TYR A 459 20.25 39.19 15.60
CA TYR A 459 19.50 38.79 14.41
C TYR A 459 20.34 37.88 13.49
N ASN A 460 21.61 38.21 13.26
CA ASN A 460 22.52 37.39 12.48
C ASN A 460 22.73 36.01 13.10
N ILE A 461 22.89 35.92 14.42
CA ILE A 461 23.01 34.65 15.15
C ILE A 461 21.75 33.79 14.95
N LYS A 462 20.55 34.39 15.04
CA LYS A 462 19.29 33.69 14.77
C LYS A 462 19.22 33.16 13.33
N LEU A 463 19.54 34.01 12.34
CA LEU A 463 19.56 33.61 10.93
C LEU A 463 20.55 32.48 10.65
N VAL A 464 21.77 32.56 11.20
CA VAL A 464 22.78 31.50 11.04
C VAL A 464 22.31 30.19 11.69
N SER A 465 21.71 30.27 12.89
CA SER A 465 21.13 29.11 13.58
C SER A 465 20.01 28.45 12.77
N GLU A 466 19.08 29.23 12.22
CA GLU A 466 18.01 28.73 11.34
C GLU A 466 18.56 28.16 10.03
N SER A 467 19.56 28.80 9.44
CA SER A 467 20.24 28.31 8.24
C SER A 467 20.90 26.94 8.47
N VAL A 468 21.60 26.77 9.60
CA VAL A 468 22.20 25.50 9.99
C VAL A 468 21.13 24.43 10.22
N LYS A 469 20.07 24.74 10.97
CA LYS A 469 18.95 23.80 11.20
C LYS A 469 18.31 23.36 9.88
N THR A 470 18.07 24.32 8.98
CA THR A 470 17.49 24.06 7.66
C THR A 470 18.41 23.18 6.81
N LYS A 471 19.72 23.45 6.82
CA LYS A 471 20.71 22.64 6.10
C LYS A 471 20.82 21.22 6.66
N GLN A 472 20.72 21.06 7.98
CA GLN A 472 20.71 19.75 8.63
C GLN A 472 19.44 18.96 8.26
N ALA A 473 18.27 19.59 8.29
CA ALA A 473 17.02 18.98 7.87
C ALA A 473 17.06 18.59 6.37
N GLN A 474 17.59 19.46 5.51
CA GLN A 474 17.77 19.17 4.09
C GLN A 474 18.70 17.97 3.87
N SER A 475 19.82 17.90 4.59
CA SER A 475 20.76 16.77 4.52
C SER A 475 20.09 15.46 4.96
N PHE A 476 19.32 15.49 6.04
CA PHE A 476 18.54 14.35 6.51
C PHE A 476 17.54 13.88 5.45
N LEU A 477 16.69 14.79 4.94
CA LEU A 477 15.71 14.48 3.89
C LEU A 477 16.37 13.96 2.61
N HIS A 478 17.55 14.48 2.25
CA HIS A 478 18.30 13.98 1.10
C HIS A 478 18.77 12.54 1.31
N SER A 479 19.26 12.21 2.51
CA SER A 479 19.67 10.84 2.86
C SER A 479 18.49 9.87 2.85
N GLU A 480 17.33 10.28 3.37
CA GLU A 480 16.09 9.50 3.36
C GLU A 480 15.59 9.28 1.93
N LYS A 481 15.60 10.33 1.09
CA LYS A 481 15.28 10.23 -0.33
C LYS A 481 16.19 9.21 -1.04
N GLN A 482 17.51 9.26 -0.80
CA GLN A 482 18.43 8.30 -1.40
C GLN A 482 18.15 6.86 -0.93
N ALA A 483 17.83 6.66 0.35
CA ALA A 483 17.45 5.36 0.88
C ALA A 483 16.17 4.82 0.23
N LEU A 484 15.14 5.66 0.09
CA LEU A 484 13.90 5.31 -0.60
C LEU A 484 14.12 5.00 -2.08
N VAL A 485 14.99 5.73 -2.77
CA VAL A 485 15.35 5.42 -4.17
C VAL A 485 16.01 4.06 -4.27
N LYS A 486 16.93 3.70 -3.36
CA LYS A 486 17.54 2.36 -3.32
C LYS A 486 16.52 1.27 -3.06
N GLN A 487 15.58 1.48 -2.12
CA GLN A 487 14.49 0.54 -1.87
C GLN A 487 13.58 0.37 -3.09
N LEU A 488 13.26 1.46 -3.80
CA LEU A 488 12.46 1.42 -5.02
C LEU A 488 13.16 0.60 -6.12
N GLN A 489 14.46 0.80 -6.30
CA GLN A 489 15.26 0.02 -7.26
C GLN A 489 15.24 -1.47 -6.93
N LEU A 490 15.38 -1.84 -5.65
CA LEU A 490 15.30 -3.23 -5.21
C LEU A 490 13.92 -3.85 -5.49
N VAL A 491 12.84 -3.14 -5.16
CA VAL A 491 11.47 -3.60 -5.45
C VAL A 491 11.25 -3.72 -6.96
N SER A 492 11.72 -2.75 -7.75
CA SER A 492 11.61 -2.79 -9.21
C SER A 492 12.33 -4.02 -9.80
N ALA A 493 13.53 -4.34 -9.31
CA ALA A 493 14.25 -5.54 -9.73
C ALA A 493 13.51 -6.83 -9.36
N SER A 494 12.93 -6.88 -8.16
CA SER A 494 12.09 -8.02 -7.72
C SER A 494 10.84 -8.18 -8.58
N VAL A 495 10.15 -7.08 -8.92
CA VAL A 495 8.97 -7.11 -9.80
C VAL A 495 9.36 -7.61 -11.18
N GLU A 496 10.49 -7.17 -11.74
CA GLU A 496 10.96 -7.64 -13.03
C GLU A 496 11.29 -9.14 -13.00
N SER A 497 11.92 -9.62 -11.93
CA SER A 497 12.17 -11.06 -11.72
C SER A 497 10.86 -11.87 -11.66
N LEU A 498 9.85 -11.38 -10.91
CA LEU A 498 8.54 -12.03 -10.84
C LEU A 498 7.84 -12.03 -12.20
N ARG A 499 7.89 -10.94 -12.96
CA ARG A 499 7.36 -10.87 -14.33
C ARG A 499 8.00 -11.92 -15.23
N MET A 500 9.32 -12.07 -15.18
CA MET A 500 10.03 -13.09 -15.95
C MET A 500 9.62 -14.52 -15.54
N ARG A 501 9.41 -14.77 -14.25
CA ARG A 501 8.91 -16.07 -13.77
C ARG A 501 7.48 -16.36 -14.24
N ILE A 502 6.60 -15.37 -14.20
CA ILE A 502 5.22 -15.49 -14.69
C ILE A 502 5.25 -15.81 -16.19
N PHE A 503 6.00 -15.04 -16.99
CA PHE A 503 6.14 -15.27 -18.42
C PHE A 503 6.66 -16.69 -18.72
N HIS A 504 7.67 -17.16 -17.98
CA HIS A 504 8.18 -18.52 -18.14
C HIS A 504 7.15 -19.59 -17.77
N GLY A 505 6.39 -19.39 -16.69
CA GLY A 505 5.31 -20.29 -16.28
C GLY A 505 4.16 -20.34 -17.30
N GLU A 506 3.80 -19.20 -17.89
CA GLU A 506 2.81 -19.12 -18.96
C GLU A 506 3.26 -19.87 -20.22
N GLU A 507 4.52 -19.74 -20.62
CA GLU A 507 5.07 -20.48 -21.77
C GLU A 507 5.13 -22.00 -21.50
N GLN A 508 5.51 -22.43 -20.29
CA GLN A 508 5.45 -23.85 -19.91
C GLN A 508 4.00 -24.37 -19.94
N MET A 509 3.04 -23.60 -19.43
CA MET A 509 1.64 -23.99 -19.44
C MET A 509 1.09 -24.13 -20.86
N LYS A 510 1.44 -23.21 -21.77
CA LYS A 510 1.09 -23.33 -23.20
C LYS A 510 1.67 -24.60 -23.83
N ALA A 511 2.93 -24.93 -23.51
CA ALA A 511 3.56 -26.15 -24.02
C ALA A 511 2.83 -27.41 -23.52
N LEU A 512 2.52 -27.49 -22.22
CA LEU A 512 1.77 -28.60 -21.64
C LEU A 512 0.35 -28.73 -22.21
N LEU A 513 -0.35 -27.62 -22.41
CA LEU A 513 -1.67 -27.62 -23.04
C LEU A 513 -1.61 -28.14 -24.48
N THR A 514 -0.57 -27.75 -25.23
CA THR A 514 -0.37 -28.22 -26.61
C THR A 514 -0.13 -29.73 -26.65
N GLU A 515 0.69 -30.25 -25.73
CA GLU A 515 0.93 -31.70 -25.61
C GLU A 515 -0.32 -32.47 -25.18
N ALA A 516 -1.09 -31.94 -24.24
CA ALA A 516 -2.36 -32.55 -23.81
C ALA A 516 -3.38 -32.61 -24.94
N ILE A 517 -3.50 -31.55 -25.75
CA ILE A 517 -4.36 -31.54 -26.95
C ILE A 517 -3.89 -32.61 -27.94
N LYS A 518 -2.59 -32.69 -28.21
CA LYS A 518 -2.02 -33.67 -29.13
C LYS A 518 -2.28 -35.11 -28.68
N SER A 519 -2.02 -35.42 -27.41
CA SER A 519 -2.27 -36.75 -26.83
C SER A 519 -3.75 -37.10 -26.83
N SER A 520 -4.64 -36.12 -26.58
CA SER A 520 -6.08 -36.33 -26.69
C SER A 520 -6.49 -36.66 -28.13
N GLU A 521 -5.92 -36.00 -29.14
CA GLU A 521 -6.21 -36.29 -30.55
C GLU A 521 -5.69 -37.67 -30.95
N GLU A 522 -4.47 -38.04 -30.53
CA GLU A 522 -3.93 -39.40 -30.70
C GLU A 522 -4.84 -40.45 -30.04
N GLY A 523 -5.37 -40.18 -28.84
CA GLY A 523 -6.36 -41.02 -28.17
C GLY A 523 -7.64 -41.19 -28.99
N ARG A 524 -8.20 -40.10 -29.53
CA ARG A 524 -9.38 -40.17 -30.42
C ARG A 524 -9.10 -41.01 -31.67
N HIS A 525 -7.92 -40.86 -32.27
CA HIS A 525 -7.53 -41.67 -33.42
C HIS A 525 -7.43 -43.16 -33.07
N LEU A 526 -6.86 -43.50 -31.91
CA LEU A 526 -6.79 -44.89 -31.44
C LEU A 526 -8.18 -45.46 -31.18
N ASP A 527 -9.09 -44.70 -30.57
CA ASP A 527 -10.49 -45.14 -30.35
C ASP A 527 -11.20 -45.41 -31.68
N VAL A 528 -11.05 -44.53 -32.67
CA VAL A 528 -11.63 -44.74 -34.02
C VAL A 528 -11.07 -46.01 -34.65
N ASN A 529 -9.74 -46.20 -34.61
CA ASN A 529 -9.10 -47.39 -35.17
C ASN A 529 -9.55 -48.66 -34.46
N LEU A 530 -9.73 -48.61 -33.13
CA LEU A 530 -10.24 -49.73 -32.34
C LEU A 530 -11.67 -50.09 -32.75
N GLU A 531 -12.55 -49.11 -32.93
CA GLU A 531 -13.92 -49.35 -33.40
C GLU A 531 -13.94 -49.89 -34.83
N THR A 532 -13.08 -49.40 -35.73
CA THR A 532 -12.91 -49.99 -37.07
C THR A 532 -12.46 -51.45 -36.99
N ALA A 533 -11.43 -51.76 -36.19
CA ALA A 533 -10.93 -53.11 -36.01
C ALA A 533 -11.98 -54.05 -35.39
N LYS A 534 -12.80 -53.56 -34.45
CA LYS A 534 -13.93 -54.33 -33.89
C LYS A 534 -14.98 -54.64 -34.95
N TRP A 535 -15.28 -53.68 -35.83
CA TRP A 535 -16.24 -53.89 -36.92
C TRP A 535 -15.71 -54.91 -37.93
N GLU A 536 -14.45 -54.80 -38.33
CA GLU A 536 -13.77 -55.78 -39.20
C GLU A 536 -13.72 -57.18 -38.57
N LEU A 537 -13.40 -57.27 -37.27
CA LEU A 537 -13.42 -58.54 -36.54
C LEU A 537 -14.81 -59.16 -36.53
N ALA A 538 -15.84 -58.37 -36.23
CA ALA A 538 -17.23 -58.84 -36.21
C ALA A 538 -17.69 -59.30 -37.62
N ASP A 539 -17.18 -58.69 -38.68
CA ASP A 539 -17.45 -59.11 -40.05
C ASP A 539 -16.74 -60.43 -40.38
N ALA A 540 -15.45 -60.53 -40.06
CA ALA A 540 -14.67 -61.77 -40.21
C ALA A 540 -15.25 -62.94 -39.39
N GLU A 541 -15.80 -62.68 -38.20
CA GLU A 541 -16.50 -63.69 -37.39
C GLU A 541 -17.79 -64.18 -38.08
N LYS A 542 -18.54 -63.30 -38.75
CA LYS A 542 -19.71 -63.69 -39.54
C LYS A 542 -19.30 -64.54 -40.74
N GLU A 543 -18.27 -64.13 -41.47
CA GLU A 543 -17.70 -64.91 -42.58
C GLU A 543 -17.24 -66.29 -42.11
N LEU A 544 -16.51 -66.35 -40.99
CA LEU A 544 -16.06 -67.61 -40.40
C LEU A 544 -17.24 -68.52 -40.03
N LYS A 545 -18.32 -67.97 -39.44
CA LYS A 545 -19.52 -68.73 -39.10
C LYS A 545 -20.23 -69.26 -40.35
N TRP A 546 -20.31 -68.45 -41.40
CA TRP A 546 -20.86 -68.87 -42.70
C TRP A 546 -20.00 -69.98 -43.31
N LEU A 547 -18.68 -69.82 -43.37
CA LEU A 547 -17.74 -70.83 -43.87
C LEU A 547 -17.85 -72.14 -43.08
N LYS A 548 -17.92 -72.09 -41.75
CA LYS A 548 -18.14 -73.29 -40.92
C LYS A 548 -19.45 -74.00 -41.25
N SER A 549 -20.52 -73.24 -41.50
CA SER A 549 -21.82 -73.80 -41.88
C SER A 549 -21.77 -74.45 -43.27
N ALA A 550 -21.07 -73.82 -44.22
CA ALA A 550 -20.84 -74.37 -45.57
C ALA A 550 -19.96 -75.62 -45.55
N VAL A 551 -18.90 -75.65 -44.73
CA VAL A 551 -18.08 -76.86 -44.51
C VAL A 551 -18.93 -77.98 -43.93
N SER A 552 -19.73 -77.72 -42.89
CA SER A 552 -20.60 -78.75 -42.30
C SER A 552 -21.65 -79.29 -43.28
N SER A 553 -22.19 -78.46 -44.18
CA SER A 553 -23.11 -78.95 -45.21
C SER A 553 -22.36 -79.81 -46.24
N SER A 554 -21.17 -79.37 -46.67
CA SER A 554 -20.33 -80.13 -47.60
C SER A 554 -19.84 -81.46 -47.00
N GLU A 555 -19.52 -81.50 -45.71
CA GLU A 555 -19.19 -82.74 -44.99
C GLU A 555 -20.38 -83.71 -44.97
N LYS A 556 -21.60 -83.23 -44.72
CA LYS A 556 -22.81 -84.07 -44.81
C LYS A 556 -23.06 -84.59 -46.22
N GLU A 557 -22.86 -83.74 -47.23
CA GLU A 557 -22.95 -84.15 -48.64
C GLU A 557 -21.88 -85.21 -48.96
N TYR A 558 -20.66 -85.03 -48.46
CA TYR A 558 -19.58 -86.00 -48.62
C TYR A 558 -19.91 -87.33 -47.93
N ASP A 559 -20.39 -87.31 -46.69
CA ASP A 559 -20.82 -88.51 -45.95
C ASP A 559 -21.96 -89.23 -46.69
N GLN A 560 -22.92 -88.48 -47.24
CA GLN A 560 -23.99 -89.05 -48.07
C GLN A 560 -23.43 -89.69 -49.34
N ILE A 561 -22.51 -89.03 -50.04
CA ILE A 561 -21.84 -89.60 -51.22
C ILE A 561 -21.05 -90.87 -50.85
N GLN A 562 -20.37 -90.90 -49.69
CA GLN A 562 -19.68 -92.10 -49.21
C GLN A 562 -20.66 -93.25 -48.94
N GLN A 563 -21.81 -92.96 -48.34
CA GLN A 563 -22.88 -93.92 -48.12
C GLN A 563 -23.39 -94.48 -49.46
N ASP A 564 -23.71 -93.60 -50.42
CA ASP A 564 -24.17 -93.98 -51.76
C ASP A 564 -23.13 -94.84 -52.50
N ILE A 565 -21.83 -94.52 -52.38
CA ILE A 565 -20.74 -95.32 -52.94
C ILE A 565 -20.72 -96.72 -52.29
N ALA A 566 -20.86 -96.82 -50.97
CA ALA A 566 -20.89 -98.10 -50.28
C ALA A 566 -22.10 -98.95 -50.71
N ASP A 567 -23.28 -98.34 -50.85
CA ASP A 567 -24.49 -99.00 -51.34
C ASP A 567 -24.29 -99.52 -52.77
N ILE A 568 -23.74 -98.69 -53.67
CA ILE A 568 -23.38 -99.10 -55.05
C ILE A 568 -22.36 -100.24 -55.03
N GLN A 569 -21.39 -100.26 -54.12
CA GLN A 569 -20.42 -101.37 -54.01
C GLN A 569 -21.09 -102.66 -53.56
N ILE A 570 -22.05 -102.60 -52.62
CA ILE A 570 -22.84 -103.74 -52.19
C ILE A 570 -23.68 -104.27 -53.35
N GLU A 571 -24.39 -103.39 -54.06
CA GLU A 571 -25.15 -103.74 -55.26
C GLU A 571 -24.25 -104.38 -56.32
N LEU A 572 -23.09 -103.79 -56.60
CA LEU A 572 -22.12 -104.33 -57.56
C LEU A 572 -21.63 -105.73 -57.15
N GLU A 573 -21.36 -105.97 -55.87
CA GLU A 573 -20.92 -107.29 -55.42
C GLU A 573 -22.06 -108.31 -55.46
N SER A 574 -23.30 -107.89 -55.16
CA SER A 574 -24.49 -108.71 -55.34
C SER A 574 -24.68 -109.11 -56.81
N GLU A 575 -24.51 -108.18 -57.74
CA GLU A 575 -24.64 -108.40 -59.17
C GLU A 575 -23.50 -109.29 -59.68
N ARG A 576 -22.27 -109.11 -59.18
CA ARG A 576 -21.14 -110.02 -59.46
C ARG A 576 -21.40 -111.43 -58.96
N ASN A 577 -22.01 -111.59 -57.79
CA ASN A 577 -22.36 -112.91 -57.25
C ASN A 577 -23.50 -113.54 -58.05
N SER A 578 -24.52 -112.79 -58.43
CA SER A 578 -25.56 -113.23 -59.37
C SER A 578 -24.94 -113.67 -60.71
N ARG A 579 -24.00 -112.90 -61.25
CA ARG A 579 -23.27 -113.27 -62.47
C ARG A 579 -22.45 -114.54 -62.28
N LYS A 580 -21.73 -114.71 -61.18
CA LYS A 580 -21.00 -115.95 -60.86
C LYS A 580 -21.95 -117.14 -60.80
N ASN A 581 -23.08 -117.01 -60.12
CA ASN A 581 -24.10 -118.07 -60.05
C ASN A 581 -24.60 -118.44 -61.46
N LEU A 582 -24.92 -117.43 -62.29
CA LEU A 582 -25.33 -117.65 -63.68
C LEU A 582 -24.21 -118.29 -64.53
N GLU A 583 -22.94 -117.90 -64.33
CA GLU A 583 -21.79 -118.51 -64.98
C GLU A 583 -21.56 -119.97 -64.54
N GLU A 584 -21.79 -120.28 -63.26
CA GLU A 584 -21.76 -121.64 -62.71
C GLU A 584 -22.89 -122.50 -63.27
N GLU A 585 -24.12 -121.97 -63.30
CA GLU A 585 -25.27 -122.61 -63.96
C GLU A 585 -24.97 -122.88 -65.45
N LEU A 586 -24.35 -121.94 -66.15
CA LEU A 586 -23.95 -122.08 -67.55
C LEU A 586 -22.84 -123.11 -67.74
N LYS A 587 -21.89 -123.22 -66.81
CA LYS A 587 -20.88 -124.29 -66.81
C LYS A 587 -21.51 -125.66 -66.57
N GLU A 588 -22.44 -125.77 -65.62
CA GLU A 588 -23.15 -127.01 -65.35
C GLU A 588 -23.98 -127.45 -66.57
N LEU A 589 -24.65 -126.49 -67.23
CA LEU A 589 -25.37 -126.74 -68.47
C LEU A 589 -24.41 -127.17 -69.59
N ASN A 590 -23.27 -126.51 -69.75
CA ASN A 590 -22.26 -126.88 -70.73
C ASN A 590 -21.64 -128.26 -70.46
N MET A 591 -21.44 -128.65 -69.20
CA MET A 591 -21.03 -130.01 -68.84
C MET A 591 -22.10 -131.03 -69.23
N LYS A 592 -23.38 -130.76 -68.94
CA LYS A 592 -24.50 -131.61 -69.40
C LYS A 592 -24.58 -131.71 -70.92
N VAL A 593 -24.28 -130.63 -71.65
CA VAL A 593 -24.21 -130.64 -73.12
C VAL A 593 -23.00 -131.43 -73.61
N ALA A 594 -21.82 -131.27 -73.02
CA ALA A 594 -20.60 -131.98 -73.40
C ALA A 594 -20.71 -133.51 -73.14
N GLU A 595 -21.34 -133.90 -72.04
CA GLU A 595 -21.60 -135.30 -71.69
C GLU A 595 -22.58 -135.96 -72.67
N MET A 596 -23.56 -135.20 -73.19
CA MET A 596 -24.53 -135.67 -74.18
C MET A 596 -24.01 -135.67 -75.63
N SER A 597 -22.88 -135.01 -75.91
CA SER A 597 -22.39 -134.79 -77.30
C SER A 597 -21.17 -135.62 -77.71
N SER A 598 -20.62 -136.49 -76.86
CA SER A 598 -19.43 -137.30 -77.22
C SER A 598 -19.67 -138.79 -77.54
N GLU A 599 -20.86 -139.38 -77.37
CA GLU A 599 -21.04 -140.84 -77.64
C GLU A 599 -22.33 -141.28 -78.38
N THR A 600 -23.14 -140.37 -78.94
CA THR A 600 -24.46 -140.80 -79.50
C THR A 600 -24.82 -140.30 -80.90
N GLY A 601 -23.90 -139.62 -81.61
CA GLY A 601 -24.17 -138.97 -82.90
C GLY A 601 -23.99 -139.85 -84.15
N GLU A 602 -22.99 -140.74 -84.19
CA GLU A 602 -22.65 -141.48 -85.42
C GLU A 602 -23.42 -142.80 -85.60
N ALA A 603 -23.87 -143.44 -84.52
CA ALA A 603 -24.60 -144.71 -84.57
C ALA A 603 -26.07 -144.58 -85.02
N ALA A 604 -26.67 -143.38 -84.94
CA ALA A 604 -28.06 -143.14 -85.35
C ALA A 604 -28.19 -142.80 -86.84
N LEU A 605 -27.18 -142.14 -87.44
CA LEU A 605 -27.19 -141.75 -88.85
C LEU A 605 -27.01 -142.94 -89.80
N GLN A 606 -26.24 -143.97 -89.42
CA GLN A 606 -26.05 -145.17 -90.24
C GLN A 606 -27.31 -146.07 -90.25
N LYS A 607 -28.03 -146.18 -89.12
CA LYS A 607 -29.28 -146.97 -89.03
C LYS A 607 -30.40 -146.39 -89.90
N LEU A 608 -30.55 -145.07 -89.96
CA LEU A 608 -31.57 -144.41 -90.79
C LEU A 608 -31.33 -144.60 -92.30
N GLN A 609 -30.08 -144.74 -92.75
CA GLN A 609 -29.79 -145.02 -94.16
C GLN A 609 -30.07 -146.48 -94.56
N ASP A 610 -29.86 -147.45 -93.65
CA ASP A 610 -30.16 -148.86 -93.90
C ASP A 610 -31.67 -149.15 -93.88
N GLU A 611 -32.43 -148.47 -93.02
CA GLU A 611 -33.89 -148.61 -92.91
C GLU A 611 -34.64 -148.09 -94.16
N ILE A 612 -34.16 -146.99 -94.75
CA ILE A 612 -34.71 -146.46 -96.02
C ILE A 612 -34.47 -147.44 -97.18
N LYS A 613 -33.35 -148.17 -97.18
CA LYS A 613 -33.03 -149.17 -98.21
C LYS A 613 -33.91 -150.41 -98.10
N PHE A 614 -34.27 -150.82 -96.87
CA PHE A 614 -35.17 -151.94 -96.60
C PHE A 614 -36.63 -151.65 -97.02
N CYS A 615 -37.17 -150.47 -96.68
CA CYS A 615 -38.54 -150.09 -97.02
C CYS A 615 -38.81 -150.01 -98.54
N LYS A 616 -37.80 -149.64 -99.35
CA LYS A 616 -37.93 -149.67 -100.83
C LYS A 616 -38.02 -151.08 -101.41
N SER A 617 -37.48 -152.11 -100.74
CA SER A 617 -37.48 -153.49 -101.24
C SER A 617 -38.82 -154.22 -101.06
N ILE A 618 -39.63 -153.84 -100.06
CA ILE A 618 -40.90 -154.51 -99.71
C ILE A 618 -42.01 -154.21 -100.73
N LEU A 619 -41.95 -153.05 -101.37
CA LEU A 619 -42.97 -152.56 -102.29
C LEU A 619 -42.85 -153.11 -103.72
N GLN A 620 -41.81 -153.90 -104.03
CA GLN A 620 -41.55 -154.45 -105.37
C GLN A 620 -42.19 -155.85 -105.57
N CYS A 621 -42.64 -156.14 -106.80
CA CYS A 621 -43.26 -157.39 -107.22
C CYS A 621 -42.26 -158.55 -107.15
N LEU A 622 -42.64 -159.68 -106.55
CA LEU A 622 -41.72 -160.81 -106.34
C LEU A 622 -41.32 -161.54 -107.63
N VAL A 623 -42.04 -161.34 -108.73
CA VAL A 623 -41.74 -162.00 -110.01
C VAL A 623 -40.68 -161.22 -110.80
N CYS A 624 -40.74 -159.88 -110.82
CA CYS A 624 -39.80 -159.05 -111.57
C CYS A 624 -38.83 -158.23 -110.72
N ARG A 625 -39.08 -158.06 -109.42
CA ARG A 625 -38.32 -157.23 -108.45
C ARG A 625 -38.09 -155.78 -108.88
N ASP A 626 -38.90 -155.29 -109.80
CA ASP A 626 -38.71 -154.01 -110.47
C ASP A 626 -39.97 -153.15 -110.39
N ARG A 627 -41.15 -153.75 -110.58
CA ARG A 627 -42.44 -153.03 -110.61
C ARG A 627 -43.19 -153.17 -109.29
N PRO A 628 -43.95 -152.16 -108.85
CA PRO A 628 -44.77 -152.26 -107.65
C PRO A 628 -45.89 -153.30 -107.79
N LYS A 629 -46.44 -153.72 -106.66
CA LYS A 629 -47.57 -154.66 -106.59
C LYS A 629 -48.87 -153.93 -106.95
N GLU A 630 -49.64 -154.44 -107.91
CA GLU A 630 -50.81 -153.74 -108.52
C GLU A 630 -52.08 -154.60 -108.57
N VAL A 631 -51.95 -155.93 -108.53
CA VAL A 631 -53.06 -156.87 -108.62
C VAL A 631 -52.96 -157.91 -107.52
N VAL A 632 -54.11 -158.40 -107.09
CA VAL A 632 -54.25 -159.49 -106.13
C VAL A 632 -55.05 -160.63 -106.74
N ILE A 633 -54.58 -161.86 -106.51
CA ILE A 633 -55.35 -163.07 -106.85
C ILE A 633 -56.29 -163.37 -105.68
N SER A 634 -57.57 -163.03 -105.82
CA SER A 634 -58.61 -163.11 -104.77
C SER A 634 -58.73 -164.49 -104.08
N LYS A 635 -58.31 -165.58 -104.73
CA LYS A 635 -58.34 -166.93 -104.15
C LYS A 635 -57.23 -167.22 -103.14
N CYS A 636 -56.11 -166.52 -103.22
CA CYS A 636 -54.97 -166.73 -102.31
C CYS A 636 -54.41 -165.43 -101.74
N TYR A 637 -55.00 -164.29 -102.10
CA TYR A 637 -54.65 -162.93 -101.67
C TYR A 637 -53.20 -162.50 -101.88
N HIS A 638 -52.41 -163.22 -102.69
CA HIS A 638 -51.05 -162.80 -103.05
C HIS A 638 -51.06 -161.66 -104.08
N LEU A 639 -50.22 -160.65 -103.85
CA LEU A 639 -50.09 -159.46 -104.69
C LEU A 639 -48.88 -159.51 -105.62
N PHE A 640 -49.10 -159.08 -106.86
CA PHE A 640 -48.10 -159.04 -107.93
C PHE A 640 -48.34 -157.80 -108.80
N CYS A 641 -47.43 -157.48 -109.73
CA CYS A 641 -47.73 -156.49 -110.77
C CYS A 641 -48.70 -157.10 -111.81
N ASN A 642 -49.54 -156.25 -112.41
CA ASN A 642 -50.57 -156.70 -113.34
C ASN A 642 -49.96 -157.46 -114.53
N HIS A 643 -48.82 -156.98 -115.03
CA HIS A 643 -48.11 -157.56 -116.17
C HIS A 643 -47.71 -159.03 -115.95
N CYS A 644 -47.18 -159.36 -114.77
CA CYS A 644 -46.72 -160.73 -114.48
C CYS A 644 -47.88 -161.73 -114.37
N ILE A 645 -49.03 -161.32 -113.86
CA ILE A 645 -50.19 -162.21 -113.75
C ILE A 645 -50.95 -162.34 -115.07
N GLN A 646 -51.09 -161.25 -115.85
CA GLN A 646 -51.66 -161.36 -117.20
C GLN A 646 -50.84 -162.30 -118.08
N LYS A 647 -49.51 -162.20 -118.06
CA LYS A 647 -48.64 -163.09 -118.84
C LYS A 647 -48.89 -164.55 -118.47
N ASN A 648 -48.96 -164.88 -117.18
CA ASN A 648 -49.28 -166.25 -116.74
C ASN A 648 -50.66 -166.77 -117.20
N LEU A 649 -51.67 -165.89 -117.25
CA LEU A 649 -52.98 -166.25 -117.80
C LEU A 649 -52.91 -166.53 -119.30
N GLU A 650 -52.15 -165.74 -120.06
CA GLU A 650 -51.94 -165.91 -121.50
C GLU A 650 -51.25 -167.24 -121.81
N ILE A 651 -50.19 -167.62 -121.08
CA ILE A 651 -49.52 -168.93 -121.21
C ILE A 651 -50.30 -170.08 -120.55
N ARG A 652 -51.56 -169.85 -120.17
CA ARG A 652 -52.46 -170.82 -119.50
C ARG A 652 -51.85 -171.45 -118.24
N HIS A 653 -50.83 -170.85 -117.66
CA HIS A 653 -50.17 -171.28 -116.44
C HIS A 653 -50.99 -170.75 -115.25
N ARG A 654 -52.22 -171.29 -115.12
CA ARG A 654 -53.31 -170.84 -114.24
C ARG A 654 -53.12 -171.26 -112.77
N LYS A 655 -51.88 -171.19 -112.28
CA LYS A 655 -51.48 -171.46 -110.90
C LYS A 655 -50.73 -170.25 -110.37
N CYS A 656 -51.05 -169.80 -109.15
CA CYS A 656 -50.42 -168.64 -108.54
C CYS A 656 -48.89 -168.86 -108.46
N PRO A 657 -48.05 -167.89 -108.86
CA PRO A 657 -46.59 -168.00 -108.78
C PRO A 657 -46.07 -168.27 -107.36
N ALA A 658 -46.76 -167.76 -106.33
CA ALA A 658 -46.32 -167.89 -104.96
C ALA A 658 -46.74 -169.22 -104.31
N CYS A 659 -47.98 -169.67 -104.54
CA CYS A 659 -48.55 -170.78 -103.77
C CYS A 659 -49.13 -171.92 -104.63
N GLY A 660 -49.08 -171.81 -105.96
CA GLY A 660 -49.55 -172.85 -106.86
C GLY A 660 -51.08 -173.01 -106.94
N THR A 661 -51.86 -172.27 -106.15
CA THR A 661 -53.33 -172.33 -106.15
C THR A 661 -53.88 -171.97 -107.53
N ALA A 662 -54.79 -172.80 -108.04
CA ALA A 662 -55.39 -172.57 -109.35
C ALA A 662 -56.30 -171.33 -109.33
N PHE A 663 -56.12 -170.41 -110.28
CA PHE A 663 -56.90 -169.18 -110.40
C PHE A 663 -57.33 -168.91 -111.84
N GLY A 664 -58.50 -168.29 -112.02
CA GLY A 664 -59.03 -167.86 -113.32
C GLY A 664 -59.02 -166.35 -113.49
N GLN A 665 -59.40 -165.87 -114.68
CA GLN A 665 -59.48 -164.44 -115.02
C GLN A 665 -60.37 -163.65 -114.03
N ASN A 666 -61.46 -164.27 -113.57
CA ASN A 666 -62.41 -163.65 -112.63
C ASN A 666 -61.86 -163.54 -111.20
N ASP A 667 -60.75 -164.23 -110.91
CA ASP A 667 -60.12 -164.26 -109.59
C ASP A 667 -59.05 -163.17 -109.44
N ILE A 668 -58.85 -162.27 -110.41
CA ILE A 668 -57.89 -161.15 -110.30
C ILE A 668 -58.62 -159.85 -110.01
N ARG A 669 -58.18 -159.13 -108.98
CA ARG A 669 -58.65 -157.79 -108.62
C ARG A 669 -57.47 -156.83 -108.63
N PHE A 670 -57.67 -155.60 -109.06
CA PHE A 670 -56.65 -154.55 -108.93
C PHE A 670 -56.62 -154.04 -107.48
N VAL A 671 -55.41 -153.76 -106.97
CA VAL A 671 -55.18 -153.14 -105.67
C VAL A 671 -54.46 -151.81 -105.90
N LYS A 672 -55.07 -150.71 -105.47
CA LYS A 672 -54.39 -149.42 -105.35
C LYS A 672 -53.68 -149.39 -104.01
N ILE A 673 -52.33 -149.37 -104.02
CA ILE A 673 -51.44 -149.19 -102.85
C ILE A 673 -50.87 -147.78 -102.91
#